data_AF-A0A842I774-F1
#
_entry.id   AF-A0A842I774-F1
#
_cell.length_a   1.000
_cell.length_b   1.000
_cell.length_c   1.000
_cell.angle_alpha   90.00
_cell.angle_beta   90.00
_cell.angle_gamma   90.00
#
_symmetry.space_group_name_H-M   'P 1'
#
loop_
_entity.id
_entity.type
_entity.pdbx_description
1 polymer ?
#
loop_
_entity_poly.entity_id
_entity_poly.type
_entity_poly.pdbx_seq_one_letter_code
_entity_poly.pdbx_strand_id
1 'polypeptide(L)'
;MKRIHFGEFLSQFMRRFRAKAEDPVSASPLVEIASALDKRDFATVEQRLLTLVPDGLTLTERRLVLTFWLRVWNTRFQGVTDRLDQAESWFRTLERAMASRDEVWPLYRAANAAEPVLGAADLANSMAMALWDHLPLVDFGLQYEAISRIFTSGDIGLLDAVFHHLMQSAQGFVPDFWQFQSLARRWSESGKDTVETRAEALLRDTGRSDLEQLFKVYIAILRQSDVEQAFASAHGLTDPVQRQRLASYLLGASQTRALIDHAVRLHDALADPAETDERQFMQARLAVSNEDWSRVLELTEGLLDHPEQRNAVVCLRAMALAQSGAHENAIAAIDHVRLGPQTLWFLRGRASLIGMTHRILQDGGTAVEKLPSPALHPSSGKPLAQSLWVGPRLRWIEQLSMKSYLLNGWRYKLFVYDTPEGVPEGVELCDAASILPRSTIFREGDGSGAHKGSLGAFSDLFRYALLSKLGGLWTDTDVVNLRAFDAAGQRIIGSEWTDAGLIGPNGAMMAAPANDPLQRTALRIAQELVDADAVHFARIGPELLAELIGQDGLQGYRILPPHFLNPVGWMETGRLLEPFERTRKLDVLKSAHNLHVYTETWRLIGLGLSEPPRQDGFLPELYKRVMNATGSSPYRVMELCQDGT
;
A
#
# COMPACT_ATOMS: atom_id res chain seq x y z
N MET A 1 5.67 16.76 -50.25
CA MET A 1 5.13 18.13 -50.11
C MET A 1 3.78 18.20 -50.84
N LYS A 2 2.67 17.94 -50.14
CA LYS A 2 1.31 18.28 -50.56
C LYS A 2 0.60 18.76 -49.30
N ARG A 3 0.35 20.07 -49.22
CA ARG A 3 -0.44 20.71 -48.15
C ARG A 3 -1.88 20.28 -48.34
N ILE A 4 -2.42 19.51 -47.40
CA ILE A 4 -3.87 19.31 -47.28
C ILE A 4 -4.41 20.49 -46.47
N HIS A 5 -5.34 21.23 -47.06
CA HIS A 5 -5.93 22.44 -46.48
C HIS A 5 -6.88 22.06 -45.33
N PHE A 6 -6.40 22.25 -44.09
CA PHE A 6 -7.16 22.06 -42.84
C PHE A 6 -8.48 22.86 -42.78
N GLY A 7 -8.60 23.95 -43.55
CA GLY A 7 -9.78 24.81 -43.59
C GLY A 7 -11.00 24.21 -44.31
N GLU A 8 -10.81 23.35 -45.31
CA GLU A 8 -11.95 22.76 -46.04
C GLU A 8 -12.61 21.60 -45.29
N PHE A 9 -11.84 20.87 -44.48
CA PHE A 9 -12.34 19.80 -43.62
C PHE A 9 -13.22 20.34 -42.49
N LEU A 10 -12.79 21.42 -41.83
CA LEU A 10 -13.54 22.09 -40.76
C LEU A 10 -14.88 22.67 -41.27
N SER A 11 -14.87 23.21 -42.49
CA SER A 11 -16.05 23.75 -43.17
C SER A 11 -17.09 22.67 -43.48
N GLN A 12 -16.67 21.51 -44.02
CA GLN A 12 -17.60 20.39 -44.28
C GLN A 12 -18.11 19.74 -42.99
N PHE A 13 -17.29 19.65 -41.95
CA PHE A 13 -17.67 19.11 -40.64
C PHE A 13 -18.76 19.97 -39.97
N MET A 14 -18.58 21.29 -39.95
CA MET A 14 -19.54 22.24 -39.36
C MET A 14 -20.89 22.28 -40.10
N ARG A 15 -20.89 22.00 -41.42
CA ARG A 15 -22.09 22.06 -42.25
C ARG A 15 -23.00 20.84 -42.08
N ARG A 16 -22.45 19.68 -41.70
CA ARG A 16 -23.23 18.46 -41.37
C ARG A 16 -23.86 18.51 -39.98
N PHE A 17 -23.29 19.26 -39.04
CA PHE A 17 -23.82 19.39 -37.67
C PHE A 17 -24.99 20.39 -37.54
N ARG A 18 -25.15 21.33 -38.50
CA ARG A 18 -26.21 22.36 -38.45
C ARG A 18 -27.63 21.87 -38.77
N ALA A 19 -27.83 20.60 -39.12
CA ALA A 19 -29.14 20.08 -39.54
C ALA A 19 -29.90 19.26 -38.45
N LYS A 20 -29.42 19.23 -37.21
CA LYS A 20 -30.11 18.60 -36.07
C LYS A 20 -29.92 19.47 -34.81
N ALA A 21 -30.68 20.55 -34.70
CA ALA A 21 -30.63 21.43 -33.54
C ALA A 21 -32.05 21.74 -33.05
N GLU A 22 -32.63 20.82 -32.29
CA GLU A 22 -33.67 21.10 -31.30
C GLU A 22 -33.44 20.18 -30.08
N ASP A 23 -32.38 20.50 -29.34
CA ASP A 23 -32.24 20.36 -27.89
C ASP A 23 -30.98 21.14 -27.48
N PRO A 24 -30.82 21.67 -26.26
CA PRO A 24 -29.60 22.35 -25.85
C PRO A 24 -28.51 21.30 -25.63
N VAL A 25 -27.88 20.87 -26.73
CA VAL A 25 -26.79 19.90 -26.74
C VAL A 25 -25.55 20.58 -26.14
N SER A 26 -25.15 20.11 -24.96
CA SER A 26 -23.80 20.31 -24.42
C SER A 26 -22.78 20.14 -25.56
N ALA A 27 -21.91 21.12 -25.79
CA ALA A 27 -20.87 21.00 -26.80
C ALA A 27 -20.06 19.72 -26.56
N SER A 28 -19.67 19.02 -27.64
CA SER A 28 -18.81 17.83 -27.52
C SER A 28 -17.51 18.21 -26.78
N PRO A 29 -16.99 17.35 -25.87
CA PRO A 29 -15.74 17.62 -25.16
C PRO A 29 -14.57 18.02 -26.09
N LEU A 30 -14.52 17.44 -27.29
CA LEU A 30 -13.50 17.77 -28.29
C LEU A 30 -13.64 19.19 -28.84
N VAL A 31 -14.87 19.70 -28.96
CA VAL A 31 -15.15 21.08 -29.38
C VAL A 31 -14.76 22.06 -28.27
N GLU A 32 -15.00 21.71 -27.02
CA GLU A 32 -14.55 22.51 -25.88
C GLU A 32 -13.03 22.61 -25.83
N ILE A 33 -12.33 21.48 -26.00
CA ILE A 33 -10.86 21.42 -26.05
C ILE A 33 -10.34 22.27 -27.22
N ALA A 34 -10.90 22.12 -28.41
CA ALA A 34 -10.51 22.90 -29.58
C ALA A 34 -10.74 24.41 -29.35
N SER A 35 -11.87 24.80 -28.74
CA SER A 35 -12.18 26.19 -28.44
C SER A 35 -11.21 26.78 -27.40
N ALA A 36 -10.84 26.02 -26.37
CA ALA A 36 -9.84 26.44 -25.39
C ALA A 36 -8.45 26.59 -26.05
N LEU A 37 -8.11 25.69 -26.96
CA LEU A 37 -6.86 25.74 -27.73
C LEU A 37 -6.80 26.98 -28.64
N ASP A 38 -7.91 27.32 -29.33
CA ASP A 38 -8.02 28.53 -30.15
C ASP A 38 -7.82 29.81 -29.31
N LYS A 39 -8.30 29.79 -28.07
CA LYS A 39 -8.09 30.86 -27.07
C LYS A 39 -6.71 30.84 -26.42
N ARG A 40 -5.87 29.85 -26.75
CA ARG A 40 -4.55 29.59 -26.12
C ARG A 40 -4.63 29.36 -24.60
N ASP A 41 -5.75 28.84 -24.13
CA ASP A 41 -5.94 28.48 -22.72
C ASP A 41 -5.48 27.04 -22.47
N PHE A 42 -4.16 26.86 -22.42
CA PHE A 42 -3.55 25.53 -22.33
C PHE A 42 -3.82 24.81 -21.00
N ALA A 43 -4.06 25.56 -19.91
CA ALA A 43 -4.41 24.97 -18.62
C ALA A 43 -5.78 24.26 -18.70
N THR A 44 -6.78 24.91 -19.31
CA THR A 44 -8.08 24.27 -19.54
C THR A 44 -7.97 23.11 -20.52
N VAL A 45 -7.16 23.23 -21.60
CA VAL A 45 -6.93 22.13 -22.55
C VAL A 45 -6.38 20.90 -21.84
N GLU A 46 -5.32 21.06 -21.04
CA GLU A 46 -4.68 19.97 -20.30
C GLU A 46 -5.64 19.32 -19.31
N GLN A 47 -6.34 20.13 -18.50
CA GLN A 47 -7.34 19.63 -17.55
C GLN A 47 -8.41 18.79 -18.25
N ARG A 48 -8.91 19.24 -19.41
CA ARG A 48 -9.94 18.54 -20.18
C ARG A 48 -9.42 17.26 -20.81
N LEU A 49 -8.20 17.28 -21.37
CA LEU A 49 -7.57 16.09 -21.93
C LEU A 49 -7.39 15.01 -20.86
N LEU A 50 -6.94 15.38 -19.66
CA LEU A 50 -6.77 14.46 -18.53
C LEU A 50 -8.08 13.83 -18.06
N THR A 51 -9.24 14.49 -18.26
CA THR A 51 -10.55 13.91 -17.92
C THR A 51 -11.21 13.12 -19.05
N LEU A 52 -10.62 13.15 -20.25
CA LEU A 52 -11.19 12.50 -21.43
C LEU A 52 -10.77 11.03 -21.47
N VAL A 53 -11.74 10.13 -21.52
CA VAL A 53 -11.50 8.69 -21.68
C VAL A 53 -11.62 8.27 -23.15
N PRO A 54 -10.91 7.21 -23.59
CA PRO A 54 -10.97 6.75 -24.98
C PRO A 54 -12.32 6.11 -25.37
N ASP A 55 -13.11 5.69 -24.38
CA ASP A 55 -14.39 5.02 -24.61
C ASP A 55 -15.37 5.89 -25.42
N GLY A 56 -16.05 5.27 -26.39
CA GLY A 56 -16.94 5.96 -27.33
C GLY A 56 -16.27 6.82 -28.40
N LEU A 57 -14.95 7.06 -28.34
CA LEU A 57 -14.23 7.85 -29.35
C LEU A 57 -13.82 7.00 -30.56
N THR A 58 -14.07 7.52 -31.76
CA THR A 58 -13.57 6.92 -33.00
C THR A 58 -12.04 6.99 -33.07
N LEU A 59 -11.44 6.13 -33.91
CA LEU A 59 -9.99 6.17 -34.17
C LEU A 59 -9.51 7.56 -34.61
N THR A 60 -10.32 8.27 -35.39
CA THR A 60 -9.99 9.63 -35.88
C THR A 60 -10.02 10.64 -34.73
N GLU A 61 -11.00 10.54 -33.84
CA GLU A 61 -11.11 11.41 -32.67
C GLU A 61 -9.96 11.16 -31.67
N ARG A 62 -9.58 9.90 -31.43
CA ARG A 62 -8.41 9.59 -30.59
C ARG A 62 -7.11 10.15 -31.18
N ARG A 63 -6.92 10.07 -32.51
CA ARG A 63 -5.78 10.74 -33.18
C ARG A 63 -5.82 12.26 -33.02
N LEU A 64 -7.00 12.87 -33.05
CA LEU A 64 -7.16 14.29 -32.80
C LEU A 64 -6.78 14.66 -31.36
N VAL A 65 -7.19 13.86 -30.37
CA VAL A 65 -6.80 14.01 -28.96
C VAL A 65 -5.28 13.97 -28.80
N LEU A 66 -4.60 13.01 -29.44
CA LEU A 66 -3.13 12.96 -29.41
C LEU A 66 -2.49 14.21 -30.03
N THR A 67 -3.10 14.77 -31.07
CA THR A 67 -2.63 16.02 -31.69
C THR A 67 -2.79 17.21 -30.75
N PHE A 68 -3.85 17.23 -29.94
CA PHE A 68 -4.01 18.23 -28.88
C PHE A 68 -2.93 18.08 -27.80
N TRP A 69 -2.63 16.86 -27.35
CA TRP A 69 -1.51 16.59 -26.43
C TRP A 69 -0.17 17.08 -26.99
N LEU A 70 0.14 16.78 -28.25
CA LEU A 70 1.35 17.29 -28.90
C LEU A 70 1.41 18.83 -28.87
N ARG A 71 0.27 19.51 -29.02
CA ARG A 71 0.21 20.97 -28.96
C ARG A 71 0.43 21.51 -27.54
N VAL A 72 -0.08 20.82 -26.53
CA VAL A 72 0.19 21.11 -25.11
C VAL A 72 1.69 20.96 -24.84
N TRP A 73 2.30 19.81 -25.16
CA TRP A 73 3.72 19.57 -24.92
C TRP A 73 4.63 20.55 -25.66
N ASN A 74 4.33 20.87 -26.92
CA ASN A 74 5.10 21.86 -27.69
C ASN A 74 5.05 23.26 -27.07
N THR A 75 3.95 23.59 -26.41
CA THR A 75 3.82 24.88 -25.69
C THR A 75 4.50 24.80 -24.33
N ARG A 76 4.29 23.72 -23.57
CA ARG A 76 4.87 23.48 -22.24
C ARG A 76 6.40 23.48 -22.28
N PHE A 77 6.99 22.90 -23.31
CA PHE A 77 8.44 22.75 -23.46
C PHE A 77 9.06 23.77 -24.43
N GLN A 78 8.34 24.83 -24.77
CA GLN A 78 8.83 25.86 -25.67
C GLN A 78 10.17 26.44 -25.17
N GLY A 79 11.20 26.37 -26.01
CA GLY A 79 12.55 26.84 -25.67
C GLY A 79 13.45 25.81 -24.98
N VAL A 80 12.99 24.57 -24.78
CA VAL A 80 13.78 23.45 -24.22
C VAL A 80 13.85 22.31 -25.23
N THR A 81 14.82 22.37 -26.15
CA THR A 81 14.96 21.46 -27.30
C THR A 81 14.88 19.98 -26.92
N ASP A 82 15.65 19.55 -25.92
CA ASP A 82 15.70 18.13 -25.53
C ASP A 82 14.35 17.59 -25.06
N ARG A 83 13.51 18.42 -24.41
CA ARG A 83 12.16 18.03 -23.97
C ARG A 83 11.16 18.03 -25.12
N LEU A 84 11.30 18.96 -26.07
CA LEU A 84 10.51 18.97 -27.30
C LEU A 84 10.79 17.72 -28.14
N ASP A 85 12.07 17.38 -28.35
CA ASP A 85 12.47 16.20 -29.12
C ASP A 85 11.93 14.91 -28.48
N GLN A 86 11.94 14.83 -27.15
CA GLN A 86 11.35 13.70 -26.43
C GLN A 86 9.83 13.63 -26.57
N ALA A 87 9.12 14.76 -26.46
CA ALA A 87 7.67 14.81 -26.67
C ALA A 87 7.27 14.43 -28.11
N GLU A 88 8.02 14.90 -29.11
CA GLU A 88 7.80 14.53 -30.52
C GLU A 88 8.15 13.06 -30.80
N SER A 89 9.19 12.53 -30.16
CA SER A 89 9.55 11.10 -30.24
C SER A 89 8.46 10.22 -29.64
N TRP A 90 7.91 10.61 -28.48
CA TRP A 90 6.78 9.94 -27.85
C TRP A 90 5.55 9.95 -28.75
N PHE A 91 5.16 11.12 -29.27
CA PHE A 91 4.02 11.25 -30.20
C PHE A 91 4.15 10.34 -31.43
N ARG A 92 5.33 10.32 -32.08
CA ARG A 92 5.58 9.42 -33.22
C ARG A 92 5.47 7.94 -32.85
N THR A 93 5.81 7.58 -31.63
CA THR A 93 5.69 6.20 -31.14
C THR A 93 4.23 5.84 -30.87
N LEU A 94 3.43 6.77 -30.33
CA LEU A 94 1.99 6.61 -30.21
C LEU A 94 1.32 6.40 -31.57
N GLU A 95 1.66 7.20 -32.59
CA GLU A 95 1.11 7.06 -33.94
C GLU A 95 1.43 5.69 -34.57
N ARG A 96 2.65 5.20 -34.38
CA ARG A 96 3.06 3.86 -34.83
C ARG A 96 2.27 2.75 -34.13
N ALA A 97 2.13 2.83 -32.81
CA ALA A 97 1.36 1.87 -32.02
C ALA A 97 -0.13 1.88 -32.40
N MET A 98 -0.71 3.04 -32.70
CA MET A 98 -2.07 3.11 -33.23
C MET A 98 -2.21 2.39 -34.58
N ALA A 99 -1.17 2.45 -35.43
CA ALA A 99 -1.20 1.89 -36.78
C ALA A 99 -0.92 0.38 -36.82
N SER A 100 -0.15 -0.15 -35.86
CA SER A 100 0.26 -1.56 -35.84
C SER A 100 0.37 -2.13 -34.44
N ARG A 101 -0.15 -3.35 -34.24
CA ARG A 101 -0.02 -4.10 -32.99
C ARG A 101 1.44 -4.43 -32.65
N ASP A 102 2.29 -4.59 -33.66
CA ASP A 102 3.72 -4.92 -33.47
C ASP A 102 4.49 -3.77 -32.80
N GLU A 103 3.93 -2.56 -32.81
CA GLU A 103 4.51 -1.35 -32.23
C GLU A 103 4.04 -1.11 -30.77
N VAL A 104 3.18 -1.97 -30.22
CA VAL A 104 2.69 -1.86 -28.83
C VAL A 104 3.82 -2.08 -27.82
N TRP A 105 4.60 -3.16 -27.96
CA TRP A 105 5.74 -3.41 -27.06
C TRP A 105 6.83 -2.32 -27.14
N PRO A 106 7.24 -1.85 -28.34
CA PRO A 106 8.09 -0.67 -28.47
C PRO A 106 7.56 0.57 -27.73
N LEU A 107 6.24 0.82 -27.75
CA LEU A 107 5.63 1.93 -27.01
C LEU A 107 5.86 1.81 -25.50
N TYR A 108 5.63 0.62 -24.91
CA TYR A 108 5.90 0.39 -23.48
C TYR A 108 7.37 0.63 -23.12
N ARG A 109 8.31 0.19 -23.96
CA ARG A 109 9.74 0.47 -23.72
C ARG A 109 10.07 1.96 -23.79
N ALA A 110 9.44 2.69 -24.72
CA ALA A 110 9.63 4.13 -24.85
C ALA A 110 9.02 4.91 -23.67
N ALA A 111 7.98 4.37 -23.04
CA ALA A 111 7.28 5.03 -21.93
C ALA A 111 8.23 5.36 -20.77
N ASN A 112 9.14 4.46 -20.40
CA ASN A 112 10.10 4.66 -19.31
C ASN A 112 11.01 5.88 -19.51
N ALA A 113 11.36 6.21 -20.76
CA ALA A 113 12.16 7.38 -21.07
C ALA A 113 11.30 8.66 -21.17
N ALA A 114 10.04 8.54 -21.57
CA ALA A 114 9.13 9.67 -21.75
C ALA A 114 8.51 10.16 -20.42
N GLU A 115 8.28 9.26 -19.46
CA GLU A 115 7.58 9.56 -18.20
C GLU A 115 8.22 10.70 -17.40
N PRO A 116 9.55 10.75 -17.17
CA PRO A 116 10.18 11.82 -16.41
C PRO A 116 10.07 13.21 -17.05
N VAL A 117 9.77 13.27 -18.37
CA VAL A 117 9.62 14.53 -19.11
C VAL A 117 8.16 14.96 -19.20
N LEU A 118 7.26 14.02 -19.52
CA LEU A 118 5.85 14.31 -19.76
C LEU A 118 5.02 14.35 -18.47
N GLY A 119 5.39 13.53 -17.48
CA GLY A 119 4.59 13.22 -16.30
C GLY A 119 3.72 11.97 -16.52
N ALA A 120 3.45 11.26 -15.42
CA ALA A 120 2.72 9.99 -15.45
C ALA A 120 1.28 10.12 -16.00
N ALA A 121 0.60 11.24 -15.71
CA ALA A 121 -0.78 11.50 -16.13
C ALA A 121 -0.90 11.64 -17.66
N ASP A 122 -0.11 12.53 -18.26
CA ASP A 122 -0.03 12.74 -19.71
C ASP A 122 0.33 11.45 -20.45
N LEU A 123 1.31 10.72 -19.92
CA LEU A 123 1.78 9.47 -20.49
C LEU A 123 0.68 8.42 -20.48
N ALA A 124 0.04 8.18 -19.33
CA ALA A 124 -1.03 7.19 -19.20
C ALA A 124 -2.23 7.52 -20.10
N ASN A 125 -2.68 8.77 -20.11
CA ASN A 125 -3.82 9.21 -20.91
C ASN A 125 -3.53 9.08 -22.43
N SER A 126 -2.40 9.62 -22.89
CA SER A 126 -2.02 9.54 -24.31
C SER A 126 -1.77 8.10 -24.76
N MET A 127 -1.15 7.27 -23.91
CA MET A 127 -0.93 5.85 -24.20
C MET A 127 -2.27 5.09 -24.31
N ALA A 128 -3.22 5.31 -23.41
CA ALA A 128 -4.53 4.67 -23.47
C ALA A 128 -5.32 5.06 -24.74
N MET A 129 -5.25 6.33 -25.15
CA MET A 129 -5.84 6.79 -26.42
C MET A 129 -5.25 6.05 -27.63
N ALA A 130 -3.94 5.81 -27.63
CA ALA A 130 -3.25 5.11 -28.70
C ALA A 130 -3.53 3.60 -28.71
N LEU A 131 -3.55 2.97 -27.53
CA LEU A 131 -3.62 1.53 -27.38
C LEU A 131 -5.03 0.94 -27.31
N TRP A 132 -6.06 1.77 -27.17
CA TRP A 132 -7.43 1.31 -26.87
C TRP A 132 -7.87 0.07 -27.65
N ASP A 133 -7.80 0.09 -28.99
CA ASP A 133 -8.26 -1.04 -29.81
C ASP A 133 -7.32 -2.27 -29.78
N HIS A 134 -6.04 -2.05 -29.43
CA HIS A 134 -5.04 -3.11 -29.36
C HIS A 134 -5.00 -3.79 -28.00
N LEU A 135 -5.48 -3.11 -26.94
CA LEU A 135 -5.37 -3.56 -25.56
C LEU A 135 -6.07 -4.91 -25.31
N PRO A 136 -7.26 -5.21 -25.87
CA PRO A 136 -7.87 -6.53 -25.76
C PRO A 136 -7.11 -7.65 -26.51
N LEU A 137 -6.22 -7.29 -27.44
CA LEU A 137 -5.56 -8.20 -28.38
C LEU A 137 -4.13 -8.58 -27.99
N VAL A 138 -3.59 -7.94 -26.96
CA VAL A 138 -2.25 -8.24 -26.41
C VAL A 138 -2.34 -9.23 -25.25
N ASP A 139 -1.20 -9.81 -24.87
CA ASP A 139 -1.14 -10.72 -23.74
C ASP A 139 -1.40 -10.02 -22.40
N PHE A 140 -1.69 -10.83 -21.38
CA PHE A 140 -2.01 -10.33 -20.05
C PHE A 140 -0.88 -9.49 -19.43
N GLY A 141 0.40 -9.77 -19.72
CA GLY A 141 1.52 -9.00 -19.18
C GLY A 141 1.50 -7.56 -19.68
N LEU A 142 1.21 -7.36 -20.96
CA LEU A 142 1.04 -6.01 -21.51
C LEU A 142 -0.23 -5.31 -21.00
N GLN A 143 -1.33 -6.04 -20.81
CA GLN A 143 -2.54 -5.49 -20.18
C GLN A 143 -2.27 -5.04 -18.74
N TYR A 144 -1.50 -5.85 -17.99
CA TYR A 144 -1.10 -5.57 -16.63
C TYR A 144 -0.26 -4.30 -16.53
N GLU A 145 0.71 -4.13 -17.42
CA GLU A 145 1.55 -2.94 -17.48
C GLU A 145 0.74 -1.67 -17.78
N ALA A 146 -0.22 -1.73 -18.71
CA ALA A 146 -1.15 -0.61 -18.97
C ALA A 146 -1.93 -0.21 -17.72
N ILE A 147 -2.57 -1.20 -17.08
CA ILE A 147 -3.38 -0.97 -15.87
C ILE A 147 -2.51 -0.38 -14.76
N SER A 148 -1.31 -0.91 -14.56
CA SER A 148 -0.39 -0.44 -13.52
C SER A 148 0.01 1.02 -13.74
N ARG A 149 0.33 1.42 -14.98
CA ARG A 149 0.67 2.81 -15.33
C ARG A 149 -0.51 3.77 -15.17
N ILE A 150 -1.71 3.34 -15.52
CA ILE A 150 -2.92 4.16 -15.33
C ILE A 150 -3.20 4.30 -13.83
N PHE A 151 -3.01 3.24 -13.04
CA PHE A 151 -3.19 3.32 -11.60
C PHE A 151 -2.21 4.29 -10.95
N THR A 152 -0.91 4.26 -11.31
CA THR A 152 0.11 5.16 -10.75
C THR A 152 -0.10 6.61 -11.18
N SER A 153 -0.67 6.84 -12.36
CA SER A 153 -0.98 8.18 -12.87
C SER A 153 -1.99 8.95 -12.00
N GLY A 154 -2.91 8.23 -11.34
CA GLY A 154 -3.95 8.84 -10.50
C GLY A 154 -5.31 9.02 -11.18
N ASP A 155 -5.45 8.62 -12.45
CA ASP A 155 -6.68 8.81 -13.22
C ASP A 155 -7.70 7.69 -12.96
N ILE A 156 -8.64 7.98 -12.06
CA ILE A 156 -9.72 7.05 -11.68
C ILE A 156 -10.66 6.76 -12.85
N GLY A 157 -10.99 7.78 -13.65
CA GLY A 157 -11.94 7.64 -14.75
C GLY A 157 -11.37 6.77 -15.86
N LEU A 158 -10.09 6.95 -16.18
CA LEU A 158 -9.39 6.12 -17.14
C LEU A 158 -9.19 4.69 -16.66
N LEU A 159 -8.89 4.48 -15.36
CA LEU A 159 -8.77 3.15 -14.79
C LEU A 159 -10.09 2.37 -14.92
N ASP A 160 -11.21 2.98 -14.52
CA ASP A 160 -12.55 2.39 -14.67
C ASP A 160 -12.84 2.04 -16.14
N ALA A 161 -12.55 2.96 -17.06
CA ALA A 161 -12.80 2.76 -18.48
C ALA A 161 -11.98 1.59 -19.06
N VAL A 162 -10.70 1.48 -18.70
CA VAL A 162 -9.83 0.39 -19.18
C VAL A 162 -10.27 -0.97 -18.65
N PHE A 163 -10.65 -1.08 -17.37
CA PHE A 163 -11.20 -2.32 -16.83
C PHE A 163 -12.48 -2.72 -17.55
N HIS A 164 -13.41 -1.77 -17.74
CA HIS A 164 -14.65 -2.04 -18.47
C HIS A 164 -14.36 -2.52 -19.90
N HIS A 165 -13.46 -1.84 -20.61
CA HIS A 165 -13.09 -2.18 -21.97
C HIS A 165 -12.48 -3.58 -22.09
N LEU A 166 -11.51 -3.90 -21.24
CA LEU A 166 -10.86 -5.22 -21.21
C LEU A 166 -11.84 -6.33 -20.84
N MET A 167 -12.65 -6.14 -19.79
CA MET A 167 -13.60 -7.16 -19.35
C MET A 167 -14.71 -7.41 -20.37
N GLN A 168 -15.10 -6.39 -21.15
CA GLN A 168 -16.10 -6.50 -22.21
C GLN A 168 -15.53 -7.05 -23.51
N SER A 169 -14.29 -6.68 -23.87
CA SER A 169 -13.73 -6.90 -25.22
C SER A 169 -12.70 -8.05 -25.27
N ALA A 170 -12.15 -8.48 -24.13
CA ALA A 170 -11.25 -9.61 -24.02
C ALA A 170 -11.86 -10.67 -23.10
N GLN A 171 -12.57 -11.66 -23.66
CA GLN A 171 -13.18 -12.74 -22.86
C GLN A 171 -12.17 -13.48 -21.98
N GLY A 172 -10.92 -13.64 -22.44
CA GLY A 172 -9.84 -14.26 -21.67
C GLY A 172 -9.20 -13.37 -20.60
N PHE A 173 -9.58 -12.08 -20.51
CA PHE A 173 -9.07 -11.20 -19.46
C PHE A 173 -9.73 -11.54 -18.13
N VAL A 174 -8.90 -11.95 -17.18
CA VAL A 174 -9.27 -12.13 -15.77
C VAL A 174 -8.28 -11.31 -14.95
N PRO A 175 -8.73 -10.23 -14.28
CA PRO A 175 -7.83 -9.44 -13.45
C PRO A 175 -7.33 -10.28 -12.28
N ASP A 176 -6.06 -10.09 -11.89
CA ASP A 176 -5.58 -10.67 -10.65
C ASP A 176 -6.05 -9.86 -9.42
N PHE A 177 -5.74 -10.37 -8.23
CA PHE A 177 -6.13 -9.72 -6.98
C PHE A 177 -5.54 -8.31 -6.84
N TRP A 178 -4.30 -8.08 -7.28
CA TRP A 178 -3.61 -6.80 -7.12
C TRP A 178 -4.20 -5.73 -8.05
N GLN A 179 -4.56 -6.11 -9.27
CA GLN A 179 -5.33 -5.27 -10.20
C GLN A 179 -6.71 -4.94 -9.64
N PHE A 180 -7.42 -5.94 -9.12
CA PHE A 180 -8.71 -5.73 -8.47
C PHE A 180 -8.60 -4.80 -7.26
N GLN A 181 -7.61 -5.00 -6.38
CA GLN A 181 -7.35 -4.13 -5.23
C GLN A 181 -7.06 -2.68 -5.67
N SER A 182 -6.27 -2.50 -6.73
CA SER A 182 -5.97 -1.18 -7.30
C SER A 182 -7.25 -0.45 -7.74
N LEU A 183 -8.17 -1.17 -8.40
CA LEU A 183 -9.48 -0.65 -8.80
C LEU A 183 -10.38 -0.35 -7.60
N ALA A 184 -10.50 -1.31 -6.66
CA ALA A 184 -11.32 -1.18 -5.45
C ALA A 184 -10.88 -0.01 -4.56
N ARG A 185 -9.57 0.24 -4.49
CA ARG A 185 -9.01 1.41 -3.81
C ARG A 185 -9.54 2.70 -4.43
N ARG A 186 -9.52 2.84 -5.76
CA ARG A 186 -10.01 4.05 -6.44
C ARG A 186 -11.51 4.26 -6.25
N TRP A 187 -12.30 3.18 -6.25
CA TRP A 187 -13.72 3.27 -5.90
C TRP A 187 -13.92 3.81 -4.48
N SER A 188 -13.13 3.33 -3.52
CA SER A 188 -13.19 3.79 -2.13
C SER A 188 -12.80 5.26 -1.98
N GLU A 189 -11.79 5.74 -2.72
CA GLU A 189 -11.37 7.15 -2.74
C GLU A 189 -12.44 8.08 -3.32
N SER A 190 -13.30 7.59 -4.22
CA SER A 190 -14.39 8.39 -4.83
C SER A 190 -15.58 8.65 -3.89
N GLY A 191 -15.75 7.82 -2.86
CA GLY A 191 -16.75 7.99 -1.80
C GLY A 191 -18.23 7.85 -2.20
N LYS A 192 -18.55 7.38 -3.42
CA LYS A 192 -19.93 7.31 -3.92
C LYS A 192 -20.64 6.00 -3.55
N ASP A 193 -20.03 4.87 -3.89
CA ASP A 193 -20.60 3.53 -3.76
C ASP A 193 -19.59 2.59 -3.08
N THR A 194 -20.06 1.48 -2.52
CA THR A 194 -19.17 0.46 -1.95
C THR A 194 -18.45 -0.33 -3.04
N VAL A 195 -17.32 -0.95 -2.69
CA VAL A 195 -16.55 -1.82 -3.61
C VAL A 195 -17.44 -2.95 -4.12
N GLU A 196 -18.28 -3.50 -3.25
CA GLU A 196 -19.24 -4.56 -3.54
C GLU A 196 -20.22 -4.13 -4.63
N THR A 197 -20.87 -2.97 -4.47
CA THR A 197 -21.82 -2.44 -5.45
C THR A 197 -21.16 -2.11 -6.78
N ARG A 198 -19.95 -1.55 -6.77
CA ARG A 198 -19.19 -1.23 -7.99
C ARG A 198 -18.74 -2.49 -8.73
N ALA A 199 -18.29 -3.50 -8.01
CA ALA A 199 -17.93 -4.80 -8.56
C ALA A 199 -19.13 -5.48 -9.23
N GLU A 200 -20.29 -5.53 -8.57
CA GLU A 200 -21.53 -6.07 -9.15
C GLU A 200 -21.95 -5.31 -10.41
N ALA A 201 -21.85 -3.97 -10.39
CA ALA A 201 -22.16 -3.15 -11.56
C ALA A 201 -21.22 -3.45 -12.72
N LEU A 202 -19.91 -3.49 -12.49
CA LEU A 202 -18.92 -3.81 -13.50
C LEU A 202 -19.20 -5.18 -14.16
N LEU A 203 -19.42 -6.23 -13.36
CA LEU A 203 -19.70 -7.57 -13.88
C LEU A 203 -20.98 -7.61 -14.72
N ARG A 204 -22.04 -6.93 -14.28
CA ARG A 204 -23.31 -6.87 -15.01
C ARG A 204 -23.14 -6.11 -16.32
N ASP A 205 -22.50 -4.96 -16.30
CA ASP A 205 -22.38 -4.05 -17.45
C ASP A 205 -21.43 -4.63 -18.52
N THR A 206 -20.44 -5.43 -18.12
CA THR A 206 -19.54 -6.14 -19.05
C THR A 206 -20.01 -7.56 -19.42
N GLY A 207 -21.12 -8.04 -18.83
CA GLY A 207 -21.63 -9.40 -19.06
C GLY A 207 -20.73 -10.52 -18.55
N ARG A 208 -19.96 -10.28 -17.48
CA ARG A 208 -18.95 -11.20 -16.91
C ARG A 208 -19.42 -11.91 -15.65
N SER A 209 -20.63 -12.49 -15.67
CA SER A 209 -21.16 -13.25 -14.54
C SER A 209 -20.31 -14.47 -14.19
N ASP A 210 -19.45 -14.95 -15.11
CA ASP A 210 -18.46 -16.00 -14.87
C ASP A 210 -17.42 -15.64 -13.78
N LEU A 211 -17.21 -14.35 -13.49
CA LEU A 211 -16.25 -13.87 -12.49
C LEU A 211 -16.89 -13.60 -11.11
N GLU A 212 -18.20 -13.81 -10.95
CA GLU A 212 -18.92 -13.44 -9.72
C GLU A 212 -18.33 -14.11 -8.47
N GLN A 213 -18.00 -15.41 -8.57
CA GLN A 213 -17.38 -16.14 -7.46
C GLN A 213 -15.97 -15.63 -7.16
N LEU A 214 -15.14 -15.38 -8.17
CA LEU A 214 -13.79 -14.86 -7.99
C LEU A 214 -13.82 -13.48 -7.31
N PHE A 215 -14.70 -12.59 -7.76
CA PHE A 215 -14.81 -11.25 -7.18
C PHE A 215 -15.31 -11.29 -5.73
N LYS A 216 -16.23 -12.21 -5.38
CA LYS A 216 -16.61 -12.45 -3.97
C LYS A 216 -15.43 -12.89 -3.12
N VAL A 217 -14.58 -13.78 -3.64
CA VAL A 217 -13.34 -14.21 -2.95
C VAL A 217 -12.38 -13.03 -2.80
N TYR A 218 -12.15 -12.25 -3.86
CA TYR A 218 -11.27 -11.07 -3.82
C TYR A 218 -11.76 -10.01 -2.83
N ILE A 219 -13.06 -9.72 -2.79
CA ILE A 219 -13.63 -8.80 -1.82
C ILE A 219 -13.43 -9.33 -0.40
N ALA A 220 -13.69 -10.61 -0.14
CA ALA A 220 -13.51 -11.18 1.19
C ALA A 220 -12.03 -11.13 1.65
N ILE A 221 -11.08 -11.42 0.74
CA ILE A 221 -9.64 -11.25 0.99
C ILE A 221 -9.30 -9.77 1.26
N LEU A 222 -9.80 -8.86 0.42
CA LEU A 222 -9.58 -7.42 0.55
C LEU A 222 -10.04 -6.90 1.91
N ARG A 223 -11.21 -7.31 2.38
CA ARG A 223 -11.79 -6.87 3.66
C ARG A 223 -11.09 -7.48 4.87
N GLN A 224 -10.37 -8.59 4.72
CA GLN A 224 -9.61 -9.27 5.78
C GLN A 224 -10.42 -9.68 7.03
N SER A 225 -11.76 -9.66 6.96
CA SER A 225 -12.61 -10.01 8.11
C SER A 225 -12.74 -11.52 8.30
N ASP A 226 -12.77 -12.29 7.21
CA ASP A 226 -12.86 -13.76 7.23
C ASP A 226 -12.16 -14.38 6.01
N VAL A 227 -10.83 -14.34 6.03
CA VAL A 227 -9.99 -14.86 4.93
C VAL A 227 -10.08 -16.39 4.82
N GLU A 228 -10.31 -17.09 5.93
CA GLU A 228 -10.47 -18.55 5.93
C GLU A 228 -11.72 -18.97 5.14
N GLN A 229 -12.86 -18.31 5.37
CA GLN A 229 -14.07 -18.56 4.61
C GLN A 229 -13.91 -18.15 3.13
N ALA A 230 -13.13 -17.11 2.84
CA ALA A 230 -12.80 -16.73 1.47
C ALA A 230 -12.03 -17.86 0.76
N PHE A 231 -11.04 -18.45 1.42
CA PHE A 231 -10.27 -19.58 0.92
C PHE A 231 -11.12 -20.84 0.73
N ALA A 232 -12.00 -21.15 1.69
CA ALA A 232 -12.95 -22.25 1.57
C ALA A 232 -13.85 -22.08 0.33
N SER A 233 -14.35 -20.87 0.10
CA SER A 233 -15.21 -20.55 -1.05
C SER A 233 -14.47 -20.62 -2.39
N ALA A 234 -13.16 -20.38 -2.38
CA ALA A 234 -12.31 -20.41 -3.56
C ALA A 234 -12.10 -21.83 -4.13
N HIS A 235 -12.27 -22.89 -3.34
CA HIS A 235 -12.21 -24.27 -3.84
C HIS A 235 -13.26 -24.57 -4.92
N GLY A 236 -14.35 -23.81 -4.96
CA GLY A 236 -15.39 -23.96 -5.99
C GLY A 236 -15.02 -23.35 -7.34
N LEU A 237 -13.87 -22.67 -7.48
CA LEU A 237 -13.43 -22.11 -8.77
C LEU A 237 -13.03 -23.24 -9.73
N THR A 238 -13.69 -23.29 -10.89
CA THR A 238 -13.48 -24.31 -11.91
C THR A 238 -12.70 -23.81 -13.12
N ASP A 239 -12.77 -22.51 -13.42
CA ASP A 239 -12.05 -21.92 -14.56
C ASP A 239 -10.53 -21.91 -14.32
N PRO A 240 -9.70 -22.48 -15.23
CA PRO A 240 -8.26 -22.57 -15.04
C PRO A 240 -7.56 -21.21 -14.87
N VAL A 241 -8.00 -20.16 -15.56
CA VAL A 241 -7.38 -18.83 -15.47
C VAL A 241 -7.71 -18.19 -14.13
N GLN A 242 -8.97 -18.25 -13.68
CA GLN A 242 -9.37 -17.75 -12.37
C GLN A 242 -8.61 -18.46 -11.24
N ARG A 243 -8.47 -19.79 -11.33
CA ARG A 243 -7.71 -20.61 -10.38
C ARG A 243 -6.24 -20.20 -10.35
N GLN A 244 -5.60 -20.05 -11.52
CA GLN A 244 -4.21 -19.63 -11.62
C GLN A 244 -3.99 -18.22 -11.06
N ARG A 245 -4.89 -17.27 -11.33
CA ARG A 245 -4.80 -15.89 -10.79
C ARG A 245 -4.80 -15.88 -9.26
N LEU A 246 -5.63 -16.70 -8.64
CA LEU A 246 -5.65 -16.82 -7.19
C LEU A 246 -4.46 -17.63 -6.65
N ALA A 247 -4.01 -18.68 -7.34
CA ALA A 247 -2.80 -19.41 -6.96
C ALA A 247 -1.57 -18.48 -6.95
N SER A 248 -1.38 -17.67 -7.99
CA SER A 248 -0.30 -16.68 -8.06
C SER A 248 -0.39 -15.62 -6.96
N TYR A 249 -1.60 -15.20 -6.56
CA TYR A 249 -1.78 -14.33 -5.40
C TYR A 249 -1.23 -14.97 -4.12
N LEU A 250 -1.51 -16.26 -3.87
CA LEU A 250 -1.07 -16.95 -2.65
C LEU A 250 0.47 -17.02 -2.53
N LEU A 251 1.19 -17.11 -3.65
CA LEU A 251 2.66 -17.10 -3.68
C LEU A 251 3.25 -15.75 -3.26
N GLY A 252 2.67 -14.66 -3.75
CA GLY A 252 3.18 -13.30 -3.50
C GLY A 252 2.66 -12.67 -2.21
N ALA A 253 1.46 -13.04 -1.77
CA ALA A 253 0.83 -12.47 -0.59
C ALA A 253 1.50 -12.97 0.69
N SER A 254 1.63 -12.09 1.67
CA SER A 254 1.97 -12.48 3.03
C SER A 254 0.80 -13.23 3.67
N GLN A 255 1.08 -14.28 4.43
CA GLN A 255 0.07 -14.93 5.27
C GLN A 255 0.51 -14.98 6.72
N THR A 256 -0.48 -14.82 7.60
CA THR A 256 -0.31 -15.00 9.04
C THR A 256 0.02 -16.46 9.36
N ARG A 257 0.59 -16.70 10.54
CA ARG A 257 0.85 -18.05 11.06
C ARG A 257 -0.41 -18.92 11.10
N ALA A 258 -1.58 -18.31 11.33
CA ALA A 258 -2.86 -19.02 11.37
C ALA A 258 -3.40 -19.38 9.97
N LEU A 259 -3.04 -18.62 8.93
CA LEU A 259 -3.61 -18.79 7.59
C LEU A 259 -2.70 -19.53 6.61
N ILE A 260 -1.39 -19.62 6.87
CA ILE A 260 -0.43 -20.18 5.91
C ILE A 260 -0.77 -21.63 5.52
N ASP A 261 -1.20 -22.45 6.47
CA ASP A 261 -1.61 -23.84 6.21
C ASP A 261 -2.84 -23.94 5.28
N HIS A 262 -3.82 -23.04 5.45
CA HIS A 262 -4.96 -22.93 4.53
C HIS A 262 -4.54 -22.41 3.15
N ALA A 263 -3.61 -21.45 3.10
CA ALA A 263 -3.07 -20.93 1.85
C ALA A 263 -2.29 -21.99 1.06
N VAL A 264 -1.49 -22.83 1.73
CA VAL A 264 -0.77 -23.94 1.10
C VAL A 264 -1.75 -24.97 0.52
N ARG A 265 -2.76 -25.38 1.29
CA ARG A 265 -3.79 -26.32 0.79
C ARG A 265 -4.57 -25.74 -0.39
N LEU A 266 -4.91 -24.46 -0.32
CA LEU A 266 -5.64 -23.81 -1.40
C LEU A 266 -4.77 -23.67 -2.65
N HIS A 267 -3.49 -23.28 -2.52
CA HIS A 267 -2.57 -23.22 -3.66
C HIS A 267 -2.43 -24.59 -4.32
N ASP A 268 -2.19 -25.65 -3.54
CA ASP A 268 -2.11 -27.03 -4.03
C ASP A 268 -3.37 -27.45 -4.80
N ALA A 269 -4.55 -27.05 -4.29
CA ALA A 269 -5.84 -27.34 -4.92
C ALA A 269 -6.15 -26.50 -6.15
N LEU A 270 -5.49 -25.34 -6.37
CA LEU A 270 -5.78 -24.40 -7.46
C LEU A 270 -4.75 -24.47 -8.59
N ALA A 271 -3.46 -24.55 -8.25
CA ALA A 271 -2.34 -24.50 -9.17
C ALA A 271 -2.33 -25.68 -10.15
N ASP A 272 -1.74 -25.48 -11.33
CA ASP A 272 -1.55 -26.55 -12.31
C ASP A 272 -0.70 -27.68 -11.69
N PRO A 273 -1.07 -28.97 -11.84
CA PRO A 273 -0.29 -30.11 -11.37
C PRO A 273 1.16 -30.18 -11.89
N ALA A 274 1.51 -29.45 -12.94
CA ALA A 274 2.88 -29.31 -13.44
C ALA A 274 3.74 -28.31 -12.62
N GLU A 275 3.13 -27.37 -11.88
CA GLU A 275 3.82 -26.35 -11.07
C GLU A 275 4.39 -26.92 -9.77
N THR A 276 5.34 -27.85 -9.89
CA THR A 276 5.98 -28.51 -8.73
C THR A 276 6.78 -27.53 -7.89
N ASP A 277 7.41 -26.54 -8.52
CA ASP A 277 8.30 -25.57 -7.87
C ASP A 277 7.50 -24.61 -6.98
N GLU A 278 6.34 -24.13 -7.45
CA GLU A 278 5.43 -23.31 -6.66
C GLU A 278 4.92 -24.05 -5.41
N ARG A 279 4.52 -25.33 -5.57
CA ARG A 279 4.09 -26.17 -4.44
C ARG A 279 5.22 -26.38 -3.45
N GLN A 280 6.42 -26.66 -3.94
CA GLN A 280 7.61 -26.82 -3.11
C GLN A 280 7.93 -25.54 -2.32
N PHE A 281 7.83 -24.38 -2.96
CA PHE A 281 7.99 -23.08 -2.30
C PHE A 281 6.93 -22.83 -1.22
N MET A 282 5.65 -23.10 -1.51
CA MET A 282 4.57 -22.97 -0.52
C MET A 282 4.77 -23.90 0.68
N GLN A 283 5.19 -25.15 0.44
CA GLN A 283 5.54 -26.08 1.52
C GLN A 283 6.73 -25.58 2.35
N ALA A 284 7.73 -24.92 1.74
CA ALA A 284 8.85 -24.33 2.48
C ALA A 284 8.38 -23.21 3.41
N ARG A 285 7.42 -22.38 2.99
CA ARG A 285 6.81 -21.34 3.84
C ARG A 285 6.04 -21.94 5.01
N LEU A 286 5.29 -23.04 4.79
CA LEU A 286 4.62 -23.76 5.87
C LEU A 286 5.63 -24.38 6.85
N ALA A 287 6.74 -24.94 6.35
CA ALA A 287 7.80 -25.47 7.19
C ALA A 287 8.45 -24.39 8.07
N VAL A 288 8.63 -23.16 7.56
CA VAL A 288 9.06 -22.00 8.37
C VAL A 288 8.07 -21.73 9.50
N SER A 289 6.77 -21.66 9.21
CA SER A 289 5.71 -21.44 10.21
C SER A 289 5.66 -22.52 11.29
N ASN A 290 5.98 -23.76 10.91
CA ASN A 290 6.06 -24.92 11.79
C ASN A 290 7.41 -25.05 12.52
N GLU A 291 8.36 -24.15 12.24
CA GLU A 291 9.73 -24.17 12.79
C GLU A 291 10.52 -25.44 12.43
N ASP A 292 10.19 -26.08 11.30
CA ASP A 292 10.93 -27.25 10.77
C ASP A 292 12.06 -26.79 9.83
N TRP A 293 13.13 -26.29 10.45
CA TRP A 293 14.26 -25.67 9.72
C TRP A 293 15.00 -26.65 8.81
N SER A 294 15.09 -27.93 9.18
CA SER A 294 15.63 -28.99 8.33
C SER A 294 14.84 -29.14 7.04
N ARG A 295 13.51 -29.18 7.15
CA ARG A 295 12.61 -29.31 6.00
C ARG A 295 12.65 -28.07 5.11
N VAL A 296 12.81 -26.88 5.69
CA VAL A 296 13.02 -25.65 4.91
C VAL A 296 14.26 -25.77 4.01
N LEU A 297 15.39 -26.23 4.55
CA LEU A 297 16.62 -26.40 3.77
C LEU A 297 16.46 -27.43 2.66
N GLU A 298 15.80 -28.56 2.95
CA GLU A 298 15.52 -29.60 1.95
C GLU A 298 14.61 -29.07 0.82
N LEU A 299 13.50 -28.43 1.17
CA LEU A 299 12.52 -27.92 0.21
C LEU A 299 13.05 -26.76 -0.62
N THR A 300 14.05 -26.03 -0.16
CA THR A 300 14.57 -24.86 -0.89
C THR A 300 15.75 -25.18 -1.78
N GLU A 301 16.38 -26.36 -1.64
CA GLU A 301 17.61 -26.72 -2.35
C GLU A 301 17.43 -26.67 -3.88
N GLY A 302 16.35 -27.26 -4.39
CA GLY A 302 16.05 -27.30 -5.83
C GLY A 302 15.56 -25.96 -6.42
N LEU A 303 15.28 -24.95 -5.58
CA LEU A 303 14.68 -23.68 -6.01
C LEU A 303 15.68 -22.52 -6.04
N LEU A 304 16.95 -22.77 -5.72
CA LEU A 304 17.99 -21.73 -5.66
C LEU A 304 18.31 -21.11 -7.03
N ASP A 305 18.06 -21.83 -8.11
CA ASP A 305 18.26 -21.36 -9.48
C ASP A 305 16.96 -20.88 -10.16
N HIS A 306 15.84 -20.88 -9.43
CA HIS A 306 14.55 -20.48 -10.00
C HIS A 306 14.57 -18.99 -10.38
N PRO A 307 14.22 -18.60 -11.64
CA PRO A 307 14.40 -17.25 -12.14
C PRO A 307 13.63 -16.19 -11.33
N GLU A 308 12.42 -16.51 -10.89
CA GLU A 308 11.54 -15.55 -10.18
C GLU A 308 11.59 -15.70 -8.65
N GLN A 309 11.59 -16.93 -8.13
CA GLN A 309 11.47 -17.21 -6.70
C GLN A 309 12.80 -17.24 -5.94
N ARG A 310 13.96 -17.29 -6.62
CA ARG A 310 15.29 -17.46 -6.00
C ARG A 310 15.49 -16.56 -4.77
N ASN A 311 15.24 -15.27 -4.88
CA ASN A 311 15.50 -14.35 -3.77
C ASN A 311 14.57 -14.59 -2.57
N ALA A 312 13.31 -14.95 -2.81
CA ALA A 312 12.38 -15.32 -1.74
C ALA A 312 12.79 -16.65 -1.07
N VAL A 313 13.22 -17.63 -1.87
CA VAL A 313 13.77 -18.91 -1.40
C VAL A 313 15.01 -18.70 -0.54
N VAL A 314 15.93 -17.83 -0.96
CA VAL A 314 17.14 -17.48 -0.19
C VAL A 314 16.77 -16.83 1.15
N CYS A 315 15.72 -16.01 1.22
CA CYS A 315 15.20 -15.51 2.50
C CYS A 315 14.74 -16.64 3.44
N LEU A 316 13.97 -17.62 2.95
CA LEU A 316 13.53 -18.76 3.78
C LEU A 316 14.73 -19.57 4.29
N ARG A 317 15.74 -19.79 3.42
CA ARG A 317 17.00 -20.46 3.81
C ARG A 317 17.77 -19.67 4.85
N ALA A 318 17.89 -18.36 4.69
CA ALA A 318 18.58 -17.50 5.65
C ALA A 318 17.98 -17.64 7.05
N MET A 319 16.64 -17.71 7.16
CA MET A 319 15.96 -17.97 8.43
C MET A 319 16.33 -19.34 9.01
N ALA A 320 16.26 -20.40 8.21
CA ALA A 320 16.59 -21.75 8.65
C ALA A 320 18.05 -21.90 9.09
N LEU A 321 18.98 -21.27 8.36
CA LEU A 321 20.40 -21.24 8.69
C LEU A 321 20.66 -20.48 10.00
N ALA A 322 20.02 -19.34 10.19
CA ALA A 322 20.13 -18.55 11.41
C ALA A 322 19.65 -19.34 12.64
N GLN A 323 18.48 -20.00 12.54
CA GLN A 323 17.89 -20.80 13.61
C GLN A 323 18.69 -22.07 13.92
N SER A 324 19.40 -22.60 12.92
CA SER A 324 20.26 -23.79 13.06
C SER A 324 21.68 -23.46 13.54
N GLY A 325 21.99 -22.18 13.81
CA GLY A 325 23.31 -21.71 14.26
C GLY A 325 24.38 -21.60 13.16
N ALA A 326 24.01 -21.76 11.88
CA ALA A 326 24.92 -21.60 10.74
C ALA A 326 25.06 -20.11 10.35
N HIS A 327 25.56 -19.30 11.29
CA HIS A 327 25.54 -17.83 11.22
C HIS A 327 26.25 -17.24 9.99
N GLU A 328 27.42 -17.76 9.61
CA GLU A 328 28.17 -17.27 8.44
C GLU A 328 27.38 -17.47 7.14
N ASN A 329 26.75 -18.64 6.98
CA ASN A 329 25.92 -18.94 5.81
C ASN A 329 24.63 -18.11 5.81
N ALA A 330 24.04 -17.87 6.98
CA ALA A 330 22.87 -17.01 7.13
C ALA A 330 23.18 -15.58 6.68
N ILE A 331 24.29 -15.00 7.15
CA ILE A 331 24.75 -13.65 6.76
C ILE A 331 24.99 -13.58 5.24
N ALA A 332 25.68 -14.55 4.66
CA ALA A 332 25.92 -14.58 3.22
C ALA A 332 24.61 -14.60 2.40
N ALA A 333 23.62 -15.38 2.85
CA ALA A 333 22.29 -15.43 2.22
C ALA A 333 21.54 -14.10 2.37
N ILE A 334 21.58 -13.48 3.55
CA ILE A 334 20.97 -12.17 3.82
C ILE A 334 21.58 -11.11 2.90
N ASP A 335 22.91 -11.02 2.84
CA ASP A 335 23.60 -10.00 2.05
C ASP A 335 23.42 -10.24 0.54
N HIS A 336 23.33 -11.50 0.08
CA HIS A 336 23.01 -11.81 -1.32
C HIS A 336 21.70 -11.15 -1.76
N VAL A 337 20.65 -11.27 -0.94
CA VAL A 337 19.34 -10.68 -1.24
C VAL A 337 19.41 -9.17 -1.06
N ARG A 338 19.86 -8.70 0.11
CA ARG A 338 19.84 -7.28 0.50
C ARG A 338 20.66 -6.38 -0.43
N LEU A 339 21.83 -6.83 -0.87
CA LEU A 339 22.75 -6.08 -1.73
C LEU A 339 22.62 -6.45 -3.22
N GLY A 340 21.73 -7.39 -3.56
CA GLY A 340 21.53 -7.84 -4.93
C GLY A 340 20.98 -6.74 -5.83
N PRO A 341 21.62 -6.41 -6.98
CA PRO A 341 21.23 -5.26 -7.81
C PRO A 341 19.84 -5.41 -8.44
N GLN A 342 19.42 -6.66 -8.72
CA GLN A 342 18.12 -6.98 -9.32
C GLN A 342 17.08 -7.44 -8.27
N THR A 343 17.42 -7.38 -6.98
CA THR A 343 16.48 -7.78 -5.93
C THR A 343 15.43 -6.70 -5.72
N LEU A 344 14.16 -7.10 -5.76
CA LEU A 344 13.01 -6.24 -5.45
C LEU A 344 13.12 -5.69 -4.01
N TRP A 345 12.76 -4.42 -3.83
CA TRP A 345 12.95 -3.70 -2.57
C TRP A 345 12.33 -4.43 -1.37
N PHE A 346 11.13 -5.02 -1.52
CA PHE A 346 10.45 -5.70 -0.42
C PHE A 346 11.18 -6.97 0.01
N LEU A 347 11.92 -7.65 -0.88
CA LEU A 347 12.77 -8.77 -0.51
C LEU A 347 14.04 -8.30 0.21
N ARG A 348 14.59 -7.13 -0.16
CA ARG A 348 15.68 -6.49 0.61
C ARG A 348 15.22 -6.12 2.02
N GLY A 349 14.00 -5.59 2.14
CA GLY A 349 13.34 -5.33 3.42
C GLY A 349 13.21 -6.61 4.24
N ARG A 350 12.65 -7.69 3.67
CA ARG A 350 12.56 -9.01 4.32
C ARG A 350 13.92 -9.53 4.76
N ALA A 351 14.95 -9.44 3.92
CA ALA A 351 16.31 -9.85 4.28
C ALA A 351 16.85 -9.07 5.49
N SER A 352 16.52 -7.78 5.60
CA SER A 352 16.89 -6.96 6.76
C SER A 352 16.16 -7.40 8.05
N LEU A 353 14.86 -7.73 7.97
CA LEU A 353 14.11 -8.30 9.10
C LEU A 353 14.71 -9.64 9.57
N ILE A 354 15.11 -10.48 8.62
CA ILE A 354 15.81 -11.74 8.90
C ILE A 354 17.16 -11.46 9.56
N GLY A 355 17.90 -10.44 9.10
CA GLY A 355 19.14 -9.99 9.71
C GLY A 355 18.99 -9.56 11.17
N MET A 356 17.93 -8.82 11.50
CA MET A 356 17.59 -8.49 12.89
C MET A 356 17.38 -9.76 13.73
N THR A 357 16.56 -10.69 13.22
CA THR A 357 16.26 -11.95 13.93
C THR A 357 17.51 -12.79 14.14
N HIS A 358 18.30 -12.95 13.09
CA HIS A 358 19.60 -13.61 13.13
C HIS A 358 20.50 -13.00 14.20
N ARG A 359 20.62 -11.67 14.24
CA ARG A 359 21.50 -10.99 15.20
C ARG A 359 21.04 -11.21 16.65
N ILE A 360 19.74 -11.15 16.92
CA ILE A 360 19.20 -11.45 18.26
C ILE A 360 19.58 -12.86 18.70
N LEU A 361 19.46 -13.86 17.83
CA LEU A 361 19.80 -15.26 18.12
C LEU A 361 21.31 -15.44 18.31
N GLN A 362 22.12 -14.82 17.44
CA GLN A 362 23.58 -14.86 17.52
C GLN A 362 24.11 -14.30 18.84
N ASP A 363 23.48 -13.25 19.36
CA ASP A 363 23.82 -12.63 20.65
C ASP A 363 23.29 -13.42 21.86
N GLY A 364 22.72 -14.62 21.65
CA GLY A 364 22.17 -15.49 22.70
C GLY A 364 20.78 -15.07 23.20
N GLY A 365 20.10 -14.18 22.48
CA GLY A 365 18.74 -13.74 22.76
C GLY A 365 17.69 -14.79 22.43
N THR A 366 16.47 -14.58 22.94
CA THR A 366 15.30 -15.38 22.59
C THR A 366 14.57 -14.74 21.42
N ALA A 367 14.03 -15.55 20.52
CA ALA A 367 13.19 -15.07 19.42
C ALA A 367 11.99 -14.26 19.95
N VAL A 368 11.75 -13.09 19.34
CA VAL A 368 10.88 -12.04 19.88
C VAL A 368 9.45 -12.53 20.07
N GLU A 369 8.94 -13.35 19.16
CA GLU A 369 7.60 -13.92 19.19
C GLU A 369 7.36 -14.92 20.33
N LYS A 370 8.43 -15.46 20.91
CA LYS A 370 8.36 -16.39 22.05
C LYS A 370 8.37 -15.65 23.39
N LEU A 371 8.63 -14.34 23.38
CA LEU A 371 8.65 -13.53 24.59
C LEU A 371 7.22 -13.31 25.11
N PRO A 372 6.97 -13.47 26.43
CA PRO A 372 5.69 -13.08 27.00
C PRO A 372 5.50 -11.56 26.91
N SER A 373 4.24 -11.11 26.94
CA SER A 373 3.96 -9.69 27.13
C SER A 373 4.61 -9.23 28.43
N PRO A 374 5.49 -8.22 28.40
CA PRO A 374 6.16 -7.76 29.61
C PRO A 374 5.16 -7.12 30.57
N ALA A 375 5.29 -7.43 31.86
CA ALA A 375 4.57 -6.73 32.92
C ALA A 375 5.23 -5.35 33.13
N LEU A 376 4.92 -4.40 32.25
CA LEU A 376 5.31 -3.02 32.48
C LEU A 376 4.32 -2.40 33.48
N HIS A 377 4.80 -2.12 34.68
CA HIS A 377 3.96 -1.51 35.71
C HIS A 377 3.72 -0.02 35.39
N PRO A 378 2.51 0.50 35.65
CA PRO A 378 2.29 1.94 35.62
C PRO A 378 3.10 2.60 36.74
N SER A 379 3.71 3.76 36.47
CA SER A 379 4.39 4.54 37.50
C SER A 379 3.38 5.33 38.34
N SER A 380 3.84 5.88 39.47
CA SER A 380 3.02 6.77 40.32
C SER A 380 2.72 8.13 39.66
N GLY A 381 3.47 8.48 38.61
CA GLY A 381 3.26 9.69 37.81
C GLY A 381 2.37 9.45 36.59
N LYS A 382 2.10 10.52 35.84
CA LYS A 382 1.44 10.41 34.54
C LYS A 382 2.49 10.14 33.45
N PRO A 383 2.54 8.95 32.86
CA PRO A 383 3.46 8.68 31.76
C PRO A 383 3.12 9.56 30.55
N LEU A 384 4.11 9.87 29.71
CA LEU A 384 3.96 10.76 28.56
C LEU A 384 4.04 9.97 27.26
N ALA A 385 3.02 10.13 26.40
CA ALA A 385 3.02 9.71 25.01
C ALA A 385 3.18 10.94 24.09
N GLN A 386 3.87 10.77 22.97
CA GLN A 386 4.14 11.83 21.99
C GLN A 386 3.86 11.31 20.58
N SER A 387 3.23 12.14 19.75
CA SER A 387 2.82 11.79 18.38
C SER A 387 2.86 13.00 17.45
N LEU A 388 2.77 12.77 16.14
CA LEU A 388 2.68 13.79 15.11
C LEU A 388 1.32 13.72 14.40
N TRP A 389 0.74 14.88 14.08
CA TRP A 389 -0.34 14.97 13.11
C TRP A 389 -0.11 16.08 12.10
N VAL A 390 -0.28 15.75 10.82
CA VAL A 390 -0.18 16.69 9.69
C VAL A 390 -1.46 16.58 8.87
N GLY A 391 -2.39 17.49 9.12
CA GLY A 391 -3.66 17.55 8.40
C GLY A 391 -4.65 18.46 9.11
N PRO A 392 -5.70 18.90 8.42
CA PRO A 392 -6.64 19.90 8.96
C PRO A 392 -7.58 19.35 10.05
N ARG A 393 -7.74 18.04 10.17
CA ARG A 393 -8.71 17.40 11.07
C ARG A 393 -8.22 16.03 11.52
N LEU A 394 -8.38 15.70 12.80
CA LEU A 394 -8.21 14.35 13.32
C LEU A 394 -9.43 13.50 13.00
N ARG A 395 -9.23 12.31 12.46
CA ARG A 395 -10.33 11.39 12.17
C ARG A 395 -10.71 10.61 13.40
N TRP A 396 -11.75 9.80 13.29
CA TRP A 396 -12.31 9.08 14.43
C TRP A 396 -11.32 8.07 15.06
N ILE A 397 -10.44 7.44 14.25
CA ILE A 397 -9.38 6.54 14.75
C ILE A 397 -8.35 7.32 15.58
N GLU A 398 -7.92 8.48 15.09
CA GLU A 398 -6.98 9.31 15.85
C GLU A 398 -7.58 9.87 17.14
N GLN A 399 -8.85 10.28 17.09
CA GLN A 399 -9.58 10.70 18.28
C GLN A 399 -9.69 9.57 19.31
N LEU A 400 -10.01 8.35 18.85
CA LEU A 400 -10.06 7.14 19.69
C LEU A 400 -8.72 6.85 20.35
N SER A 401 -7.63 6.85 19.57
CA SER A 401 -6.28 6.63 20.07
C SER A 401 -5.95 7.64 21.16
N MET A 402 -6.04 8.94 20.91
CA MET A 402 -5.69 9.97 21.89
C MET A 402 -6.55 9.88 23.14
N LYS A 403 -7.87 9.69 22.99
CA LYS A 403 -8.79 9.55 24.13
C LYS A 403 -8.46 8.32 24.98
N SER A 404 -8.04 7.21 24.36
CA SER A 404 -7.65 5.99 25.08
C SER A 404 -6.45 6.21 26.01
N TYR A 405 -5.43 6.93 25.56
CA TYR A 405 -4.29 7.32 26.40
C TYR A 405 -4.72 8.20 27.58
N LEU A 406 -5.55 9.20 27.34
CA LEU A 406 -6.04 10.11 28.38
C LEU A 406 -6.87 9.37 29.46
N LEU A 407 -7.76 8.47 29.04
CA LEU A 407 -8.52 7.62 29.97
C LEU A 407 -7.62 6.69 30.78
N ASN A 408 -6.50 6.25 30.20
CA ASN A 408 -5.52 5.44 30.91
C ASN A 408 -4.56 6.26 31.80
N GLY A 409 -4.79 7.57 31.93
CA GLY A 409 -4.04 8.46 32.83
C GLY A 409 -2.73 8.99 32.26
N TRP A 410 -2.49 8.81 30.96
CA TRP A 410 -1.33 9.39 30.28
C TRP A 410 -1.48 10.90 30.10
N ARG A 411 -0.33 11.58 30.03
CA ARG A 411 -0.21 12.84 29.29
C ARG A 411 0.01 12.51 27.83
N TYR A 412 -0.57 13.31 26.94
CA TYR A 412 -0.46 13.10 25.51
C TYR A 412 -0.07 14.40 24.81
N LYS A 413 1.10 14.42 24.17
CA LYS A 413 1.58 15.54 23.36
C LYS A 413 1.39 15.25 21.87
N LEU A 414 0.65 16.13 21.20
CA LEU A 414 0.47 16.07 19.76
C LEU A 414 1.25 17.20 19.09
N PHE A 415 2.28 16.86 18.34
CA PHE A 415 3.02 17.79 17.51
C PHE A 415 2.24 18.06 16.23
N VAL A 416 2.01 19.33 15.93
CA VAL A 416 1.27 19.78 14.76
C VAL A 416 1.92 21.01 14.15
N TYR A 417 1.78 21.16 12.82
CA TYR A 417 2.17 22.41 12.16
C TYR A 417 1.02 23.43 12.11
N ASP A 418 -0.21 22.94 12.13
CA ASP A 418 -1.46 23.71 12.17
C ASP A 418 -2.40 23.02 13.16
N THR A 419 -3.18 23.79 13.94
CA THR A 419 -4.15 23.20 14.89
C THR A 419 -5.24 22.46 14.13
N PRO A 420 -5.39 21.12 14.30
CA PRO A 420 -6.42 20.37 13.59
C PRO A 420 -7.76 20.47 14.31
N GLU A 421 -8.85 20.27 13.56
CA GLU A 421 -10.17 20.05 14.12
C GLU A 421 -10.25 18.69 14.84
N GLY A 422 -11.12 18.59 15.85
CA GLY A 422 -11.42 17.31 16.51
C GLY A 422 -10.40 16.85 17.55
N VAL A 423 -9.52 17.73 18.06
CA VAL A 423 -8.57 17.39 19.13
C VAL A 423 -9.33 17.05 20.43
N PRO A 424 -9.16 15.84 21.00
CA PRO A 424 -9.78 15.50 22.28
C PRO A 424 -9.31 16.42 23.42
N GLU A 425 -10.23 16.77 24.31
CA GLU A 425 -9.89 17.54 25.51
C GLU A 425 -8.84 16.82 26.36
N GLY A 426 -7.79 17.54 26.76
CA GLY A 426 -6.66 17.01 27.53
C GLY A 426 -5.40 16.72 26.71
N VAL A 427 -5.48 16.76 25.38
CA VAL A 427 -4.28 16.69 24.51
C VAL A 427 -3.49 17.99 24.58
N GLU A 428 -2.17 17.86 24.77
CA GLU A 428 -1.22 18.98 24.78
C GLU A 428 -0.70 19.23 23.35
N LEU A 429 -1.14 20.32 22.70
CA LEU A 429 -0.63 20.69 21.38
C LEU A 429 0.78 21.30 21.46
N CYS A 430 1.67 20.82 20.60
CA CYS A 430 3.05 21.28 20.49
C CYS A 430 3.36 21.67 19.03
N ASP A 431 4.24 22.65 18.83
CA ASP A 431 4.68 23.05 17.49
C ASP A 431 5.64 22.01 16.90
N ALA A 432 5.23 21.36 15.79
CA ALA A 432 6.06 20.40 15.07
C ALA A 432 7.34 21.04 14.49
N ALA A 433 7.33 22.34 14.17
CA ALA A 433 8.51 23.07 13.70
C ALA A 433 9.62 23.15 14.75
N SER A 434 9.30 22.91 16.03
CA SER A 434 10.30 22.76 17.08
C SER A 434 11.13 21.48 16.97
N ILE A 435 10.69 20.48 16.20
CA ILE A 435 11.41 19.23 15.95
C ILE A 435 12.02 19.23 14.55
N LEU A 436 11.19 19.40 13.51
CA LEU A 436 11.60 19.51 12.11
C LEU A 436 10.83 20.64 11.42
N PRO A 437 11.47 21.47 10.59
CA PRO A 437 10.79 22.60 9.94
C PRO A 437 9.74 22.13 8.92
N ARG A 438 8.69 22.92 8.69
CA ARG A 438 7.62 22.56 7.73
C ARG A 438 8.14 22.25 6.32
N SER A 439 9.27 22.83 5.92
CA SER A 439 9.90 22.60 4.63
C SER A 439 10.45 21.18 4.43
N THR A 440 10.59 20.37 5.48
CA THR A 440 11.00 18.97 5.37
C THR A 440 9.83 18.01 5.21
N ILE A 441 8.57 18.50 5.19
CA ILE A 441 7.42 17.63 4.91
C ILE A 441 7.51 17.16 3.46
N PHE A 442 7.54 15.85 3.28
CA PHE A 442 7.41 15.20 1.99
C PHE A 442 6.34 14.11 2.06
N ARG A 443 5.82 13.73 0.89
CA ARG A 443 4.88 12.61 0.74
C ARG A 443 5.54 11.54 -0.10
N GLU A 444 5.14 10.31 0.12
CA GLU A 444 5.47 9.18 -0.75
C GLU A 444 5.15 9.53 -2.22
N GLY A 445 6.16 9.40 -3.09
CA GLY A 445 6.12 9.84 -4.47
C GLY A 445 5.38 8.88 -5.41
N ASP A 446 5.52 9.13 -6.71
CA ASP A 446 4.85 8.36 -7.77
C ASP A 446 5.28 6.88 -7.82
N GLY A 447 6.53 6.59 -7.43
CA GLY A 447 7.09 5.23 -7.36
C GLY A 447 6.58 4.38 -6.19
N SER A 448 5.90 4.97 -5.20
CA SER A 448 5.43 4.26 -4.00
C SER A 448 4.10 3.51 -4.20
N GLY A 449 3.58 3.48 -5.44
CA GLY A 449 2.43 2.68 -5.86
C GLY A 449 1.19 2.88 -4.96
N ALA A 450 0.82 1.84 -4.22
CA ALA A 450 -0.32 1.85 -3.30
C ALA A 450 -0.23 2.93 -2.19
N HIS A 451 0.99 3.37 -1.86
CA HIS A 451 1.26 4.32 -0.79
C HIS A 451 1.46 5.76 -1.26
N LYS A 452 1.33 6.03 -2.57
CA LYS A 452 1.44 7.39 -3.13
C LYS A 452 0.60 8.40 -2.33
N GLY A 453 1.23 9.50 -1.92
CA GLY A 453 0.62 10.57 -1.14
C GLY A 453 0.64 10.36 0.39
N SER A 454 1.08 9.19 0.88
CA SER A 454 1.23 8.89 2.30
C SER A 454 2.30 9.77 2.95
N LEU A 455 2.13 10.04 4.25
CA LEU A 455 3.09 10.74 5.11
C LEU A 455 3.88 9.77 6.00
N GLY A 456 3.79 8.45 5.76
CA GLY A 456 4.44 7.41 6.56
C GLY A 456 5.93 7.64 6.74
N ALA A 457 6.68 7.76 5.64
CA ALA A 457 8.12 8.03 5.69
C ALA A 457 8.47 9.36 6.38
N PHE A 458 7.68 10.43 6.18
CA PHE A 458 7.90 11.67 6.91
C PHE A 458 7.69 11.49 8.43
N SER A 459 6.70 10.69 8.84
CA SER A 459 6.47 10.32 10.24
C SER A 459 7.64 9.52 10.82
N ASP A 460 8.23 8.60 10.04
CA ASP A 460 9.46 7.87 10.41
C ASP A 460 10.63 8.83 10.67
N LEU A 461 10.87 9.79 9.76
CA LEU A 461 11.91 10.80 9.94
C LEU A 461 11.66 11.65 11.20
N PHE A 462 10.41 12.10 11.38
CA PHE A 462 10.02 12.93 12.51
C PHE A 462 10.17 12.20 13.85
N ARG A 463 9.82 10.91 13.94
CA ARG A 463 9.94 10.17 15.21
C ARG A 463 11.40 9.97 15.60
N TYR A 464 12.32 9.75 14.67
CA TYR A 464 13.75 9.72 14.98
C TYR A 464 14.25 11.07 15.47
N ALA A 465 13.84 12.17 14.82
CA ALA A 465 14.19 13.52 15.25
C ALA A 465 13.65 13.84 16.65
N LEU A 466 12.40 13.48 16.93
CA LEU A 466 11.76 13.68 18.22
C LEU A 466 12.45 12.87 19.33
N LEU A 467 12.65 11.56 19.13
CA LEU A 467 13.27 10.69 20.12
C LEU A 467 14.74 11.05 20.36
N SER A 468 15.47 11.41 19.30
CA SER A 468 16.84 11.91 19.42
C SER A 468 16.90 13.20 20.24
N LYS A 469 15.98 14.14 20.03
CA LYS A 469 16.00 15.46 20.69
C LYS A 469 15.45 15.45 22.11
N LEU A 470 14.31 14.80 22.31
CA LEU A 470 13.53 14.85 23.56
C LEU A 470 13.52 13.52 24.32
N GLY A 471 13.74 12.40 23.63
CA GLY A 471 13.48 11.07 24.16
C GLY A 471 12.01 10.84 24.49
N GLY A 472 11.75 9.91 25.40
CA GLY A 472 10.41 9.53 25.84
C GLY A 472 9.78 8.47 24.94
N LEU A 473 8.45 8.36 24.99
CA LEU A 473 7.67 7.44 24.16
C LEU A 473 7.13 8.18 22.94
N TRP A 474 7.40 7.62 21.76
CA TRP A 474 6.66 7.85 20.53
C TRP A 474 5.55 6.82 20.39
N THR A 475 4.38 7.27 19.94
CA THR A 475 3.32 6.39 19.44
C THR A 475 2.70 6.97 18.17
N ASP A 476 2.32 6.14 17.22
CA ASP A 476 1.51 6.59 16.08
C ASP A 476 0.09 6.95 16.55
N THR A 477 -0.57 7.82 15.79
CA THR A 477 -1.90 8.36 16.15
C THR A 477 -3.03 7.37 15.99
N ASP A 478 -2.77 6.14 15.54
CA ASP A 478 -3.74 5.07 15.35
C ASP A 478 -3.43 3.84 16.23
N VAL A 479 -2.71 4.08 17.32
CA VAL A 479 -2.47 3.10 18.38
C VAL A 479 -3.41 3.38 19.55
N VAL A 480 -4.32 2.48 19.85
CA VAL A 480 -5.21 2.56 21.01
C VAL A 480 -4.48 2.00 22.22
N ASN A 481 -4.34 2.79 23.29
CA ASN A 481 -3.76 2.33 24.54
C ASN A 481 -4.81 1.54 25.33
N LEU A 482 -4.54 0.27 25.56
CA LEU A 482 -5.39 -0.62 26.35
C LEU A 482 -5.00 -0.56 27.83
N ARG A 483 -3.70 -0.53 28.11
CA ARG A 483 -3.13 -0.51 29.47
C ARG A 483 -2.02 0.53 29.56
N ALA A 484 -2.04 1.35 30.60
CA ALA A 484 -0.92 2.23 30.91
C ALA A 484 0.30 1.45 31.38
N PHE A 485 1.47 2.01 31.08
CA PHE A 485 2.76 1.48 31.48
C PHE A 485 3.77 2.62 31.58
N ASP A 486 4.87 2.42 32.31
CA ASP A 486 5.96 3.40 32.34
C ASP A 486 6.99 3.15 31.23
N ALA A 487 7.14 4.14 30.34
CA ALA A 487 8.13 4.14 29.27
C ALA A 487 9.36 5.01 29.58
N ALA A 488 9.38 5.70 30.73
CA ALA A 488 10.44 6.64 31.07
C ALA A 488 11.81 5.96 31.13
N GLY A 489 12.78 6.51 30.40
CA GLY A 489 14.16 6.00 30.34
C GLY A 489 14.31 4.63 29.68
N GLN A 490 13.24 4.04 29.16
CA GLN A 490 13.26 2.75 28.49
C GLN A 490 13.83 2.88 27.08
N ARG A 491 14.39 1.77 26.59
CA ARG A 491 14.74 1.56 25.17
C ARG A 491 13.86 0.45 24.63
N ILE A 492 12.82 0.81 23.90
CA ILE A 492 11.77 -0.11 23.48
C ILE A 492 11.46 0.14 22.00
N ILE A 493 11.24 -0.93 21.24
CA ILE A 493 10.66 -0.89 19.90
C ILE A 493 9.55 -1.95 19.86
N GLY A 494 8.39 -1.59 19.35
CA GLY A 494 7.34 -2.57 19.03
C GLY A 494 7.80 -3.56 17.97
N SER A 495 7.08 -4.65 17.79
CA SER A 495 7.28 -5.54 16.64
C SER A 495 5.96 -5.99 16.08
N GLU A 496 5.99 -6.56 14.88
CA GLU A 496 4.81 -7.09 14.22
C GLU A 496 5.10 -8.36 13.44
N TRP A 497 4.05 -9.15 13.24
CA TRP A 497 4.09 -10.26 12.32
C TRP A 497 4.05 -9.75 10.88
N THR A 498 4.92 -10.32 10.06
CA THR A 498 4.94 -10.11 8.61
C THR A 498 4.61 -11.44 7.93
N ASP A 499 5.42 -11.91 6.98
CA ASP A 499 5.14 -13.11 6.22
C ASP A 499 5.58 -14.40 6.93
N ALA A 500 4.73 -15.43 6.95
CA ALA A 500 5.06 -16.79 7.35
C ALA A 500 5.76 -16.91 8.73
N GLY A 501 5.42 -16.01 9.66
CA GLY A 501 6.00 -15.99 11.01
C GLY A 501 7.27 -15.13 11.15
N LEU A 502 7.69 -14.41 10.12
CA LEU A 502 8.78 -13.43 10.22
C LEU A 502 8.34 -12.22 11.07
N ILE A 503 9.21 -11.81 12.00
CA ILE A 503 9.01 -10.63 12.84
C ILE A 503 9.81 -9.44 12.30
N GLY A 504 9.14 -8.30 12.19
CA GLY A 504 9.77 -7.01 11.91
C GLY A 504 9.65 -6.04 13.08
N PRO A 505 10.59 -5.10 13.26
CA PRO A 505 10.40 -4.00 14.19
C PRO A 505 9.25 -3.12 13.69
N ASN A 506 8.40 -2.64 14.58
CA ASN A 506 7.29 -1.76 14.26
C ASN A 506 7.53 -0.40 14.94
N GLY A 507 7.77 0.62 14.13
CA GLY A 507 8.06 1.98 14.58
C GLY A 507 6.85 2.76 15.12
N ALA A 508 5.64 2.20 15.04
CA ALA A 508 4.42 2.81 15.58
C ALA A 508 4.44 2.95 17.10
N MET A 509 5.36 2.27 17.80
CA MET A 509 5.63 2.51 19.20
C MET A 509 7.11 2.32 19.53
N MET A 510 7.77 3.38 19.98
CA MET A 510 9.20 3.37 20.31
C MET A 510 9.46 4.23 21.55
N ALA A 511 10.38 3.80 22.42
CA ALA A 511 10.86 4.63 23.51
C ALA A 511 12.39 4.66 23.52
N ALA A 512 12.97 5.82 23.82
CA ALA A 512 14.40 6.00 23.96
C ALA A 512 14.71 7.18 24.90
N PRO A 513 15.87 7.21 25.58
CA PRO A 513 16.35 8.43 26.22
C PRO A 513 16.71 9.49 25.17
N ALA A 514 16.71 10.76 25.57
CA ALA A 514 17.22 11.82 24.71
C ALA A 514 18.69 11.56 24.34
N ASN A 515 19.10 11.96 23.14
CA ASN A 515 20.44 11.72 22.58
C ASN A 515 20.79 10.22 22.47
N ASP A 516 19.81 9.34 22.26
CA ASP A 516 20.07 7.92 22.06
C ASP A 516 20.88 7.66 20.76
N PRO A 517 21.94 6.83 20.79
CA PRO A 517 22.79 6.58 19.63
C PRO A 517 22.04 5.99 18.43
N LEU A 518 21.16 5.01 18.64
CA LEU A 518 20.43 4.37 17.55
C LEU A 518 19.49 5.36 16.87
N GLN A 519 18.77 6.19 17.65
CA GLN A 519 17.88 7.22 17.11
C GLN A 519 18.63 8.29 16.31
N ARG A 520 19.83 8.70 16.76
CA ARG A 520 20.68 9.64 16.00
C ARG A 520 21.17 9.04 14.68
N THR A 521 21.59 7.78 14.70
CA THR A 521 22.05 7.09 13.50
C THR A 521 20.91 6.90 12.51
N ALA A 522 19.73 6.47 12.98
CA ALA A 522 18.53 6.33 12.17
C ALA A 522 18.13 7.67 11.53
N LEU A 523 18.11 8.77 12.30
CA LEU A 523 17.83 10.10 11.80
C LEU A 523 18.81 10.52 10.68
N ARG A 524 20.11 10.34 10.90
CA ARG A 524 21.13 10.69 9.92
C ARG A 524 20.95 9.93 8.61
N ILE A 525 20.82 8.61 8.69
CA ILE A 525 20.67 7.75 7.50
C ILE A 525 19.34 8.04 6.78
N ALA A 526 18.26 8.24 7.54
CA ALA A 526 16.97 8.61 6.96
C ALA A 526 17.07 9.94 6.18
N GLN A 527 17.77 10.95 6.72
CA GLN A 527 17.98 12.21 6.02
C GLN A 527 18.83 12.02 4.74
N GLU A 528 19.89 11.22 4.80
CA GLU A 528 20.72 10.90 3.62
C GLU A 528 19.90 10.20 2.53
N LEU A 529 18.99 9.29 2.89
CA LEU A 529 18.12 8.60 1.94
C LEU A 529 17.04 9.53 1.35
N VAL A 530 16.48 10.43 2.16
CA VAL A 530 15.54 11.47 1.70
C VAL A 530 16.23 12.42 0.72
N ASP A 531 17.43 12.90 1.05
CA ASP A 531 18.19 13.83 0.21
C ASP A 531 18.65 13.19 -1.11
N ALA A 532 18.81 11.86 -1.13
CA ALA A 532 19.17 11.07 -2.31
C ALA A 532 17.96 10.62 -3.15
N ASP A 533 16.72 11.00 -2.79
CA ASP A 533 15.47 10.52 -3.42
C ASP A 533 15.40 8.98 -3.50
N ALA A 534 15.89 8.32 -2.46
CA ALA A 534 16.00 6.86 -2.36
C ALA A 534 15.00 6.26 -1.35
N VAL A 535 13.90 6.96 -1.10
CA VAL A 535 12.86 6.55 -0.14
C VAL A 535 11.73 5.85 -0.86
N HIS A 536 11.31 4.72 -0.29
CA HIS A 536 10.07 4.04 -0.59
C HIS A 536 9.35 3.72 0.72
N PHE A 537 8.09 3.30 0.63
CA PHE A 537 7.31 2.90 1.79
C PHE A 537 8.06 1.89 2.66
N ALA A 538 8.16 2.12 3.96
CA ALA A 538 8.89 1.32 4.94
C ALA A 538 10.43 1.38 4.91
N ARG A 539 11.06 2.00 3.88
CA ARG A 539 12.53 2.09 3.74
C ARG A 539 13.21 2.68 4.96
N ILE A 540 12.73 3.85 5.40
CA ILE A 540 13.30 4.56 6.55
C ILE A 540 12.57 4.24 7.86
N GLY A 541 11.55 3.37 7.83
CA GLY A 541 10.86 2.87 9.01
C GLY A 541 11.40 1.49 9.43
N PRO A 542 10.59 0.42 9.31
CA PRO A 542 10.96 -0.91 9.81
C PRO A 542 12.19 -1.52 9.11
N GLU A 543 12.42 -1.23 7.83
CA GLU A 543 13.61 -1.75 7.13
C GLU A 543 14.90 -1.19 7.72
N LEU A 544 15.00 0.14 7.87
CA LEU A 544 16.17 0.80 8.46
C LEU A 544 16.39 0.37 9.92
N LEU A 545 15.33 0.26 10.73
CA LEU A 545 15.45 -0.24 12.09
C LEU A 545 16.01 -1.66 12.12
N ALA A 546 15.54 -2.54 11.25
CA ALA A 546 16.02 -3.92 11.19
C ALA A 546 17.47 -3.99 10.70
N GLU A 547 17.88 -3.15 9.75
CA GLU A 547 19.27 -3.03 9.30
C GLU A 547 20.19 -2.63 10.45
N LEU A 548 19.83 -1.57 11.19
CA LEU A 548 20.64 -1.07 12.31
C LEU A 548 20.76 -2.10 13.43
N ILE A 549 19.66 -2.77 13.79
CA ILE A 549 19.70 -3.82 14.81
C ILE A 549 20.51 -5.04 14.32
N GLY A 550 20.35 -5.43 13.06
CA GLY A 550 21.09 -6.54 12.46
C GLY A 550 22.61 -6.31 12.46
N GLN A 551 23.04 -5.07 12.17
CA GLN A 551 24.46 -4.70 12.08
C GLN A 551 25.08 -4.43 13.45
N ASP A 552 24.43 -3.63 14.29
CA ASP A 552 25.00 -3.11 15.53
C ASP A 552 24.53 -3.86 16.79
N GLY A 553 23.59 -4.80 16.64
CA GLY A 553 22.92 -5.46 17.75
C GLY A 553 21.86 -4.58 18.41
N LEU A 554 21.31 -5.06 19.53
CA LEU A 554 20.17 -4.39 20.18
C LEU A 554 20.51 -3.04 20.83
N GLN A 555 21.78 -2.73 21.11
CA GLN A 555 22.18 -1.47 21.77
C GLN A 555 21.38 -1.15 23.06
N GLY A 556 20.98 -2.18 23.81
CA GLY A 556 20.15 -2.06 25.01
C GLY A 556 18.66 -1.88 24.78
N TYR A 557 18.17 -1.94 23.53
CA TYR A 557 16.75 -1.98 23.22
C TYR A 557 16.12 -3.33 23.52
N ARG A 558 14.90 -3.29 24.05
CA ARG A 558 14.00 -4.44 24.11
C ARG A 558 13.01 -4.37 22.95
N ILE A 559 13.08 -5.34 22.04
CA ILE A 559 12.05 -5.53 21.02
C ILE A 559 10.87 -6.24 21.69
N LEU A 560 9.70 -5.59 21.70
CA LEU A 560 8.50 -6.14 22.33
C LEU A 560 7.83 -7.14 21.41
N PRO A 561 7.21 -8.22 21.93
CA PRO A 561 6.54 -9.19 21.09
C PRO A 561 5.31 -8.59 20.38
N PRO A 562 4.89 -9.13 19.23
CA PRO A 562 3.80 -8.54 18.45
C PRO A 562 2.51 -8.35 19.22
N HIS A 563 2.10 -9.30 20.07
CA HIS A 563 0.86 -9.20 20.84
C HIS A 563 0.86 -8.08 21.90
N PHE A 564 2.00 -7.43 22.17
CA PHE A 564 2.04 -6.22 23.00
C PHE A 564 1.38 -5.02 22.31
N LEU A 565 1.61 -4.85 21.00
CA LEU A 565 1.20 -3.69 20.19
C LEU A 565 0.11 -4.04 19.16
N ASN A 566 0.23 -5.22 18.56
CA ASN A 566 -0.50 -5.71 17.40
C ASN A 566 -1.19 -7.05 17.73
N PRO A 567 -2.12 -7.10 18.71
CA PRO A 567 -2.88 -8.33 18.99
C PRO A 567 -3.77 -8.76 17.80
N VAL A 568 -4.06 -7.82 16.89
CA VAL A 568 -4.63 -8.06 15.57
C VAL A 568 -3.68 -7.37 14.58
N GLY A 569 -3.03 -8.14 13.70
CA GLY A 569 -2.02 -7.61 12.78
C GLY A 569 -2.60 -6.89 11.56
N TRP A 570 -1.74 -6.20 10.80
CA TRP A 570 -2.15 -5.44 9.61
C TRP A 570 -2.75 -6.31 8.48
N MET A 571 -2.43 -7.61 8.43
CA MET A 571 -3.01 -8.55 7.45
C MET A 571 -4.44 -9.00 7.80
N GLU A 572 -4.93 -8.63 8.99
CA GLU A 572 -6.21 -9.05 9.54
C GLU A 572 -6.94 -7.91 10.25
N THR A 573 -6.64 -6.65 9.90
CA THR A 573 -7.23 -5.47 10.56
C THR A 573 -8.76 -5.42 10.37
N GLY A 574 -9.28 -6.05 9.31
CA GLY A 574 -10.70 -6.28 9.10
C GLY A 574 -11.40 -7.01 10.25
N ARG A 575 -10.68 -7.82 11.04
CA ARG A 575 -11.22 -8.49 12.23
C ARG A 575 -11.64 -7.53 13.35
N LEU A 576 -11.16 -6.29 13.31
CA LEU A 576 -11.62 -5.23 14.22
C LEU A 576 -13.06 -4.77 13.92
N LEU A 577 -13.65 -5.20 12.81
CA LEU A 577 -15.05 -5.00 12.47
C LEU A 577 -15.94 -6.20 12.82
N GLU A 578 -15.38 -7.32 13.26
CA GLU A 578 -16.17 -8.46 13.74
C GLU A 578 -16.99 -8.10 15.00
N PRO A 579 -18.05 -8.87 15.34
CA PRO A 579 -18.89 -8.60 16.49
C PRO A 579 -18.08 -8.40 17.78
N PHE A 580 -18.41 -7.34 18.54
CA PHE A 580 -17.67 -6.94 19.75
C PHE A 580 -17.45 -8.10 20.74
N GLU A 581 -18.48 -8.90 20.99
CA GLU A 581 -18.44 -10.06 21.89
C GLU A 581 -17.47 -11.16 21.46
N ARG A 582 -17.25 -11.33 20.15
CA ARG A 582 -16.29 -12.30 19.60
C ARG A 582 -14.87 -11.77 19.76
N THR A 583 -14.62 -10.56 19.29
CA THR A 583 -13.27 -9.97 19.24
C THR A 583 -12.72 -9.66 20.63
N ARG A 584 -13.56 -9.19 21.57
CA ARG A 584 -13.10 -8.88 22.94
C ARG A 584 -12.61 -10.10 23.72
N LYS A 585 -13.02 -11.31 23.30
CA LYS A 585 -12.67 -12.58 23.97
C LYS A 585 -11.38 -13.19 23.46
N LEU A 586 -10.75 -12.62 22.41
CA LEU A 586 -9.46 -13.09 21.90
C LEU A 586 -8.42 -13.11 23.01
N ASP A 587 -7.75 -14.25 23.21
CA ASP A 587 -6.81 -14.42 24.31
C ASP A 587 -5.60 -13.47 24.19
N VAL A 588 -5.13 -13.22 22.97
CA VAL A 588 -4.06 -12.26 22.67
C VAL A 588 -4.42 -10.84 23.10
N LEU A 589 -5.71 -10.45 23.02
CA LEU A 589 -6.16 -9.12 23.43
C LEU A 589 -6.14 -8.95 24.96
N LYS A 590 -6.35 -10.04 25.72
CA LYS A 590 -6.36 -9.99 27.20
C LYS A 590 -5.01 -9.55 27.77
N SER A 591 -3.90 -9.88 27.10
CA SER A 591 -2.53 -9.53 27.52
C SER A 591 -1.91 -8.36 26.74
N ALA A 592 -2.64 -7.79 25.78
CA ALA A 592 -2.19 -6.65 25.00
C ALA A 592 -2.15 -5.37 25.86
N HIS A 593 -1.17 -4.53 25.57
CA HIS A 593 -1.07 -3.19 26.16
C HIS A 593 -1.58 -2.12 25.21
N ASN A 594 -1.49 -2.38 23.90
CA ASN A 594 -1.94 -1.49 22.86
C ASN A 594 -2.61 -2.30 21.74
N LEU A 595 -3.36 -1.58 20.92
CA LEU A 595 -3.98 -2.07 19.70
C LEU A 595 -3.68 -1.06 18.59
N HIS A 596 -2.74 -1.41 17.72
CA HIS A 596 -2.50 -0.65 16.50
C HIS A 596 -3.56 -0.98 15.45
N VAL A 597 -4.23 0.04 14.92
CA VAL A 597 -5.37 -0.12 13.99
C VAL A 597 -4.91 -0.16 12.53
N TYR A 598 -3.71 0.34 12.22
CA TYR A 598 -3.13 0.40 10.87
C TYR A 598 -4.02 1.21 9.90
N THR A 599 -4.14 2.50 10.15
CA THR A 599 -4.98 3.43 9.37
C THR A 599 -4.59 3.48 7.90
N GLU A 600 -3.31 3.33 7.60
CA GLU A 600 -2.84 3.23 6.22
C GLU A 600 -3.39 1.96 5.55
N THR A 601 -3.40 0.81 6.23
CA THR A 601 -4.06 -0.40 5.72
C THR A 601 -5.54 -0.15 5.49
N TRP A 602 -6.26 0.45 6.44
CA TRP A 602 -7.68 0.82 6.26
C TRP A 602 -7.93 1.69 5.03
N ARG A 603 -7.01 2.63 4.74
CA ARG A 603 -7.04 3.44 3.52
C ARG A 603 -6.91 2.57 2.27
N LEU A 604 -5.98 1.63 2.28
CA LEU A 604 -5.66 0.75 1.14
C LEU A 604 -6.80 -0.22 0.84
N ILE A 605 -7.43 -0.80 1.87
CA ILE A 605 -8.50 -1.79 1.72
C ILE A 605 -9.92 -1.18 1.80
N GLY A 606 -10.01 0.15 1.83
CA GLY A 606 -11.27 0.88 1.70
C GLY A 606 -12.26 0.66 2.86
N LEU A 607 -11.78 0.49 4.10
CA LEU A 607 -12.65 0.33 5.28
C LEU A 607 -13.25 1.64 5.79
N GLY A 608 -12.84 2.78 5.22
CA GLY A 608 -13.39 4.10 5.51
C GLY A 608 -12.72 4.78 6.71
N LEU A 609 -12.41 6.06 6.56
CA LEU A 609 -11.64 6.84 7.54
C LEU A 609 -12.34 8.12 7.98
N SER A 610 -13.43 8.51 7.33
CA SER A 610 -14.15 9.77 7.61
C SER A 610 -15.03 9.70 8.84
N GLU A 611 -15.71 8.56 9.04
CA GLU A 611 -16.65 8.33 10.14
C GLU A 611 -16.44 6.92 10.70
N PRO A 612 -16.76 6.70 12.00
CA PRO A 612 -16.83 5.34 12.54
C PRO A 612 -17.78 4.49 11.69
N PRO A 613 -17.43 3.21 11.43
CA PRO A 613 -18.33 2.30 10.73
C PRO A 613 -19.70 2.26 11.42
N ARG A 614 -20.77 2.34 10.62
CA ARG A 614 -22.16 2.34 11.13
C ARG A 614 -22.63 0.95 11.59
N GLN A 615 -21.94 -0.09 11.13
CA GLN A 615 -22.26 -1.47 11.45
C GLN A 615 -21.75 -1.80 12.86
N ASP A 616 -22.51 -2.61 13.59
CA ASP A 616 -22.06 -3.11 14.88
C ASP A 616 -20.78 -3.94 14.70
N GLY A 617 -19.79 -3.68 15.54
CA GLY A 617 -18.48 -4.33 15.46
C GLY A 617 -17.61 -3.92 16.63
N PHE A 618 -16.44 -4.57 16.77
CA PHE A 618 -15.55 -4.33 17.89
C PHE A 618 -15.08 -2.88 17.98
N LEU A 619 -14.54 -2.33 16.90
CA LEU A 619 -13.96 -0.99 16.90
C LEU A 619 -15.03 0.13 16.98
N PRO A 620 -16.18 0.07 16.27
CA PRO A 620 -17.29 1.01 16.47
C PRO A 620 -17.83 1.04 17.90
N GLU A 621 -18.02 -0.12 18.53
CA GLU A 621 -18.51 -0.20 19.91
C GLU A 621 -17.44 0.29 20.90
N LEU A 622 -16.17 -0.06 20.69
CA LEU A 622 -15.07 0.48 21.49
C LEU A 622 -14.99 2.00 21.37
N TYR A 623 -15.14 2.55 20.16
CA TYR A 623 -15.20 3.99 19.93
C TYR A 623 -16.32 4.63 20.76
N LYS A 624 -17.55 4.11 20.64
CA LYS A 624 -18.69 4.62 21.41
C LYS A 624 -18.44 4.57 22.92
N ARG A 625 -17.88 3.49 23.45
CA ARG A 625 -17.57 3.34 24.89
C ARG A 625 -16.50 4.33 25.34
N VAL A 626 -15.39 4.44 24.60
CA VAL A 626 -14.26 5.33 24.94
C VAL A 626 -14.67 6.80 24.85
N MET A 627 -15.42 7.19 23.83
CA MET A 627 -15.82 8.59 23.66
C MET A 627 -16.84 9.05 24.71
N ASN A 628 -17.66 8.13 25.26
CA ASN A 628 -18.60 8.43 26.34
C ASN A 628 -18.02 8.24 27.75
N ALA A 629 -16.82 7.66 27.87
CA ALA A 629 -16.22 7.36 29.17
C ALA A 629 -15.64 8.63 29.83
N THR A 630 -15.76 8.64 31.16
CA THR A 630 -15.13 9.62 32.04
C THR A 630 -14.29 8.92 33.10
N GLY A 631 -13.48 9.70 33.82
CA GLY A 631 -12.52 9.18 34.79
C GLY A 631 -11.26 8.62 34.13
N SER A 632 -10.19 8.49 34.92
CA SER A 632 -8.93 7.91 34.46
C SER A 632 -8.44 6.82 35.41
N SER A 633 -8.01 5.68 34.85
CA SER A 633 -7.42 4.55 35.58
C SER A 633 -6.41 3.88 34.64
N PRO A 634 -5.26 3.35 35.12
CA PRO A 634 -4.27 2.67 34.28
C PRO A 634 -4.81 1.55 33.37
N TYR A 635 -6.03 1.05 33.63
CA TYR A 635 -6.68 -0.03 32.89
C TYR A 635 -8.06 0.35 32.35
N ARG A 636 -8.41 1.65 32.33
CA ARG A 636 -9.77 2.13 32.02
C ARG A 636 -10.29 1.63 30.69
N VAL A 637 -9.45 1.63 29.65
CA VAL A 637 -9.86 1.18 28.32
C VAL A 637 -10.07 -0.33 28.29
N MET A 638 -9.25 -1.12 28.99
CA MET A 638 -9.47 -2.57 29.11
C MET A 638 -10.74 -2.92 29.88
N GLU A 639 -11.10 -2.15 30.91
CA GLU A 639 -12.41 -2.29 31.59
C GLU A 639 -13.54 -2.14 30.57
N LEU A 640 -13.52 -1.08 29.76
CA LEU A 640 -14.53 -0.83 28.72
C LEU A 640 -14.58 -1.94 27.66
N CYS A 641 -13.44 -2.57 27.34
CA CYS A 641 -13.38 -3.74 26.46
C CYS A 641 -13.98 -5.01 27.10
N GLN A 642 -13.92 -5.15 28.43
CA GLN A 642 -14.29 -6.38 29.14
C GLN A 642 -15.70 -6.35 29.73
N ASP A 643 -16.22 -5.16 30.04
CA ASP A 643 -17.57 -4.95 30.57
C ASP A 643 -18.60 -5.56 29.60
N GLY A 644 -19.32 -6.58 30.07
CA GLY A 644 -20.46 -7.14 29.37
C GLY A 644 -21.67 -6.22 29.52
N THR A 645 -22.37 -5.95 28.43
CA THR A 645 -23.71 -5.33 28.47
C THR A 645 -24.76 -6.31 28.94
#